data_AF-A0A945VAF0-F1
#
_entry.id   AF-A0A945VAF0-F1
#
_cell.length_a   1.000
_cell.length_b   1.000
_cell.length_c   1.000
_cell.angle_alpha   90.00
_cell.angle_beta   90.00
_cell.angle_gamma   90.00
#
_symmetry.space_group_name_H-M   'P 1'
#
loop_
_entity.id
_entity.type
_entity.pdbx_description
1 polymer ?
#
loop_
_entity_poly.entity_id
_entity_poly.type
_entity_poly.pdbx_seq_one_letter_code
_entity_poly.pdbx_strand_id
1 'polypeptide(L)'
;MLVVFRVDSSSTMGTGHVMRCLTLAEALNNRGDDVVFISRELENNYCSHIESRGFPVYRLPNSESNEEYENETILLAHSSWLGSTWQEDVEQTINIINTLSEKPEWLVVDHYALDFRWESAVRESVNKIMVVDDIADRGHDCNLILDQNLVSNMKSRYCEKLPDNCIQLFGPAYSLLQPEYEKLSSRMPPRVGIPKRLLIYFGGADVDNLTGLCIDAFLKLNRNDVVVDVVISLNSPYEKMIHQQIRDTKNIKIYSGMKTLAPLMAKADLAIGAGGATSWERCCLGLPALVITLAENQLPIAQELHNRGLIKWLGHKDDVDSVQVANQLGEIFAQGLEQSWSLECKKIVDGKGVVRVCDVLHFSNNTPLYARHATFDDSELLEQWSSMRPEIKDDNTGFQWFFDALRDVNSSSIYFVETFDATPIAIVYFNNDNGVCAVYYDVSPVVLDNDIKQEILKIALIKYRTDQSGEITFNSFHLRNFKNNDNKITGTKSSESKLSISLCSDKESWINDSLVELIMSMVNAGYNVSWSHNANDLTGGDICFYLSYGKIVGSELLSKFKNNLVVHESDLPKGKGWSPMTWQILEGVKQITVSLFEAGISVDSGPVYLQELIDLQGDELVDEWRNLQATATYNLCLKFINNYPGILDKSRIQAGEASYYPRRNYIDSKLDLDKTLREQFELLRVVDNEKYPAWFEIKNKKFKLKITKH
;
A
#
# COMPACT_ATOMS: atom_id res chain seq x y z
N MET A 1 1.17 -16.28 5.07
CA MET A 1 0.47 -16.31 6.38
C MET A 1 -0.77 -17.19 6.26
N LEU A 2 -1.32 -17.70 7.36
CA LEU A 2 -2.63 -18.37 7.36
C LEU A 2 -3.78 -17.36 7.44
N VAL A 3 -4.69 -17.42 6.47
CA VAL A 3 -5.92 -16.61 6.39
C VAL A 3 -7.15 -17.52 6.36
N VAL A 4 -8.09 -17.28 7.27
CA VAL A 4 -9.35 -18.04 7.37
C VAL A 4 -10.52 -17.18 6.94
N PHE A 5 -11.44 -17.74 6.15
CA PHE A 5 -12.67 -17.07 5.72
C PHE A 5 -13.88 -17.71 6.40
N ARG A 6 -14.69 -16.93 7.12
CA ARG A 6 -16.03 -17.33 7.59
C ARG A 6 -17.07 -16.70 6.67
N VAL A 7 -17.65 -17.50 5.79
CA VAL A 7 -18.59 -17.05 4.77
C VAL A 7 -19.56 -18.17 4.38
N ASP A 8 -20.81 -17.81 4.11
CA ASP A 8 -21.85 -18.76 3.67
C ASP A 8 -22.48 -18.39 2.34
N SER A 9 -23.17 -19.37 1.76
CA SER A 9 -24.02 -19.21 0.59
C SER A 9 -25.16 -20.21 0.67
N SER A 10 -26.29 -19.86 0.07
CA SER A 10 -27.47 -20.72 0.00
C SER A 10 -28.38 -20.26 -1.13
N SER A 11 -29.48 -20.98 -1.37
CA SER A 11 -30.54 -20.51 -2.29
C SER A 11 -31.12 -19.15 -1.90
N THR A 12 -31.17 -18.81 -0.62
CA THR A 12 -31.77 -17.55 -0.13
C THR A 12 -30.76 -16.41 -0.10
N MET A 13 -29.53 -16.66 0.33
CA MET A 13 -28.45 -15.67 0.40
C MET A 13 -27.86 -15.37 -0.99
N GLY A 14 -27.95 -16.33 -1.90
CA GLY A 14 -27.21 -16.32 -3.15
C GLY A 14 -25.72 -16.58 -2.93
N THR A 15 -24.90 -16.17 -3.91
CA THR A 15 -23.50 -16.60 -4.03
C THR A 15 -22.52 -15.45 -3.94
N GLY A 16 -23.01 -14.22 -3.79
CA GLY A 16 -22.21 -13.00 -3.86
C GLY A 16 -21.06 -12.98 -2.85
N HIS A 17 -21.36 -13.31 -1.58
CA HIS A 17 -20.39 -13.38 -0.49
C HIS A 17 -19.24 -14.34 -0.82
N VAL A 18 -19.55 -15.60 -1.16
CA VAL A 18 -18.54 -16.59 -1.53
C VAL A 18 -17.71 -16.16 -2.74
N MET A 19 -18.32 -15.58 -3.78
CA MET A 19 -17.58 -15.19 -4.98
C MET A 19 -16.58 -14.05 -4.74
N ARG A 20 -16.92 -13.06 -3.89
CA ARG A 20 -15.99 -11.98 -3.53
C ARG A 20 -14.90 -12.47 -2.57
N CYS A 21 -15.23 -13.34 -1.62
CA CYS A 21 -14.24 -13.99 -0.76
C CYS A 21 -13.28 -14.87 -1.55
N LEU A 22 -13.76 -15.65 -2.53
CA LEU A 22 -12.91 -16.44 -3.43
C LEU A 22 -11.95 -15.56 -4.23
N THR A 23 -12.42 -14.40 -4.68
CA THR A 23 -11.57 -13.44 -5.39
C THR A 23 -10.40 -12.95 -4.51
N LEU A 24 -10.68 -12.62 -3.25
CA LEU A 24 -9.64 -12.23 -2.29
C LEU A 24 -8.72 -13.41 -1.93
N ALA A 25 -9.28 -14.58 -1.68
CA ALA A 25 -8.56 -15.81 -1.37
C ALA A 25 -7.57 -16.22 -2.48
N GLU A 26 -7.98 -16.12 -3.75
CA GLU A 26 -7.12 -16.40 -4.90
C GLU A 26 -5.94 -15.42 -4.97
N ALA A 27 -6.16 -14.15 -4.67
CA ALA A 27 -5.08 -13.17 -4.65
C ALA A 27 -4.09 -13.39 -3.50
N LEU A 28 -4.56 -13.73 -2.31
CA LEU A 28 -3.72 -14.07 -1.15
C LEU A 28 -2.91 -15.35 -1.42
N ASN A 29 -3.56 -16.41 -1.92
CA ASN A 29 -2.87 -17.65 -2.27
C ASN A 29 -1.81 -17.44 -3.36
N ASN A 30 -2.05 -16.55 -4.33
CA ASN A 30 -1.04 -16.18 -5.34
C ASN A 30 0.18 -15.44 -4.76
N ARG A 31 0.06 -14.84 -3.56
CA ARG A 31 1.17 -14.25 -2.80
C ARG A 31 1.89 -15.24 -1.89
N GLY A 32 1.44 -16.50 -1.88
CA GLY A 32 2.02 -17.58 -1.06
C GLY A 32 1.38 -17.70 0.32
N ASP A 33 0.18 -17.18 0.53
CA ASP A 33 -0.58 -17.40 1.75
C ASP A 33 -1.33 -18.73 1.76
N ASP A 34 -1.44 -19.32 2.95
CA ASP A 34 -2.30 -20.46 3.19
C ASP A 34 -3.72 -19.96 3.45
N VAL A 35 -4.69 -20.43 2.67
CA VAL A 35 -6.08 -19.95 2.75
C VAL A 35 -7.03 -21.11 3.02
N VAL A 36 -7.92 -20.91 3.99
CA VAL A 36 -8.92 -21.90 4.42
C VAL A 36 -10.30 -21.25 4.56
N PHE A 37 -11.36 -21.99 4.27
CA PHE A 37 -12.74 -21.56 4.46
C PHE A 37 -13.44 -22.33 5.58
N ILE A 38 -14.32 -21.63 6.29
CA ILE A 38 -15.30 -22.16 7.24
C ILE A 38 -16.68 -21.73 6.75
N SER A 39 -17.52 -22.70 6.40
CA SER A 39 -18.86 -22.44 5.87
C SER A 39 -19.87 -23.45 6.39
N ARG A 40 -21.11 -23.05 6.61
CA ARG A 40 -22.20 -23.93 7.04
C ARG A 40 -22.77 -24.72 5.87
N GLU A 41 -23.11 -25.98 6.12
CA GLU A 41 -23.75 -26.87 5.14
C GLU A 41 -25.24 -26.52 4.94
N LEU A 42 -25.50 -25.35 4.33
CA LEU A 42 -26.85 -24.87 3.98
C LEU A 42 -27.32 -25.46 2.63
N GLU A 43 -28.62 -25.36 2.34
CA GLU A 43 -29.19 -25.83 1.08
C GLU A 43 -28.62 -25.04 -0.13
N ASN A 44 -28.14 -25.78 -1.14
CA ASN A 44 -27.51 -25.23 -2.35
C ASN A 44 -26.32 -24.29 -2.06
N ASN A 45 -25.54 -24.59 -1.02
CA ASN A 45 -24.30 -23.89 -0.70
C ASN A 45 -23.20 -24.08 -1.78
N TYR A 46 -22.17 -23.25 -1.70
CA TYR A 46 -21.02 -23.25 -2.62
C TYR A 46 -19.76 -23.90 -2.03
N CYS A 47 -19.86 -24.72 -0.98
CA CYS A 47 -18.69 -25.42 -0.39
C CYS A 47 -17.93 -26.24 -1.43
N SER A 48 -18.65 -27.04 -2.23
CA SER A 48 -18.03 -27.83 -3.32
C SER A 48 -17.41 -26.96 -4.41
N HIS A 49 -17.95 -25.74 -4.63
CA HIS A 49 -17.35 -24.81 -5.58
C HIS A 49 -16.02 -24.26 -5.04
N ILE A 50 -15.96 -23.88 -3.76
CA ILE A 50 -14.74 -23.43 -3.09
C ILE A 50 -13.65 -24.52 -3.16
N GLU A 51 -14.00 -25.77 -2.83
CA GLU A 51 -13.10 -26.92 -2.95
C GLU A 51 -12.59 -27.11 -4.39
N SER A 52 -13.46 -26.95 -5.39
CA SER A 52 -13.08 -27.05 -6.81
C SER A 52 -12.10 -25.95 -7.27
N ARG A 53 -12.02 -24.84 -6.53
CA ARG A 53 -11.04 -23.76 -6.75
C ARG A 53 -9.70 -24.02 -6.05
N GLY A 54 -9.59 -25.11 -5.28
CA GLY A 54 -8.36 -25.54 -4.63
C GLY A 54 -8.24 -25.15 -3.15
N PHE A 55 -9.30 -24.64 -2.53
CA PHE A 55 -9.28 -24.21 -1.13
C PHE A 55 -9.91 -25.26 -0.20
N PRO A 56 -9.27 -25.60 0.93
CA PRO A 56 -9.89 -26.41 1.98
C PRO A 56 -11.12 -25.74 2.56
N VAL A 57 -12.18 -26.52 2.82
CA VAL A 57 -13.42 -26.05 3.46
C VAL A 57 -13.73 -26.92 4.68
N TYR A 58 -13.81 -26.29 5.84
CA TYR A 58 -14.37 -26.90 7.04
C TYR A 58 -15.85 -26.55 7.14
N ARG A 59 -16.68 -27.59 7.25
CA ARG A 59 -18.13 -27.44 7.13
C ARG A 59 -18.80 -27.45 8.50
N LEU A 60 -19.50 -26.37 8.85
CA LEU A 60 -20.33 -26.30 10.06
C LEU A 60 -21.62 -27.09 9.84
N PRO A 61 -22.08 -27.90 10.82
CA PRO A 61 -23.31 -28.67 10.69
C PRO A 61 -24.53 -27.74 10.65
N ASN A 62 -25.57 -28.06 9.90
CA ASN A 62 -26.83 -27.32 9.98
C ASN A 62 -27.60 -27.71 11.26
N SER A 63 -28.12 -26.74 12.01
CA SER A 63 -28.92 -27.04 13.21
C SER A 63 -30.38 -27.27 12.82
N GLU A 64 -30.98 -28.38 13.24
CA GLU A 64 -32.38 -28.73 12.90
C GLU A 64 -33.41 -27.94 13.74
N SER A 65 -33.00 -27.20 14.77
CA SER A 65 -33.90 -26.50 15.69
C SER A 65 -34.14 -25.04 15.28
N ASN A 66 -35.16 -24.81 14.46
CA ASN A 66 -35.60 -23.46 14.09
C ASN A 66 -36.43 -22.74 15.19
N GLU A 67 -36.71 -23.40 16.33
CA GLU A 67 -37.68 -22.92 17.32
C GLU A 67 -37.08 -21.97 18.39
N GLU A 68 -35.75 -21.84 18.50
CA GLU A 68 -35.11 -21.04 19.58
C GLU A 68 -34.62 -19.64 19.15
N TYR A 69 -34.77 -19.23 17.88
CA TYR A 69 -34.26 -17.93 17.40
C TYR A 69 -34.96 -16.71 18.02
N GLU A 70 -36.12 -16.88 18.67
CA GLU A 70 -36.98 -15.78 19.15
C GLU A 70 -36.63 -15.26 20.57
N ASN A 71 -35.71 -15.90 21.31
CA ASN A 71 -35.39 -15.53 22.69
C ASN A 71 -34.20 -14.56 22.85
N GLU A 72 -33.60 -14.05 21.76
CA GLU A 72 -32.51 -13.07 21.85
C GLU A 72 -33.01 -11.63 22.05
N THR A 73 -32.31 -10.86 22.89
CA THR A 73 -32.62 -9.45 23.17
C THR A 73 -32.29 -8.51 21.99
N ILE A 74 -31.43 -8.95 21.06
CA ILE A 74 -31.04 -8.21 19.85
C ILE A 74 -31.15 -9.16 18.65
N LEU A 75 -32.26 -9.07 17.91
CA LEU A 75 -32.48 -9.83 16.68
C LEU A 75 -31.99 -9.01 15.49
N LEU A 76 -30.98 -9.51 14.75
CA LEU A 76 -30.53 -8.88 13.51
C LEU A 76 -31.51 -9.22 12.37
N ALA A 77 -31.62 -8.34 11.38
CA ALA A 77 -32.52 -8.52 10.24
C ALA A 77 -32.26 -9.83 9.46
N HIS A 78 -31.01 -10.30 9.49
CA HIS A 78 -30.55 -11.48 8.75
C HIS A 78 -30.19 -12.67 9.67
N SER A 79 -30.58 -12.66 10.95
CA SER A 79 -30.24 -13.75 11.90
C SER A 79 -30.61 -15.14 11.39
N SER A 80 -31.73 -15.28 10.66
CA SER A 80 -32.19 -16.55 10.09
C SER A 80 -31.27 -17.13 9.01
N TRP A 81 -30.36 -16.32 8.44
CA TRP A 81 -29.45 -16.78 7.39
C TRP A 81 -28.30 -17.62 7.96
N LEU A 82 -28.01 -17.52 9.26
CA LEU A 82 -26.89 -18.22 9.87
C LEU A 82 -27.10 -19.73 10.00
N GLY A 83 -28.36 -20.20 10.06
CA GLY A 83 -28.70 -21.62 10.25
C GLY A 83 -28.36 -22.18 11.65
N SER A 84 -28.04 -21.30 12.60
CA SER A 84 -27.79 -21.59 14.02
C SER A 84 -27.87 -20.30 14.85
N THR A 85 -27.68 -20.40 16.16
CA THR A 85 -27.38 -19.21 16.99
C THR A 85 -25.95 -18.72 16.72
N TRP A 86 -25.64 -17.45 17.00
CA TRP A 86 -24.28 -16.93 16.82
C TRP A 86 -23.30 -17.52 17.85
N GLN A 87 -23.78 -17.89 19.03
CA GLN A 87 -23.02 -18.57 20.08
C GLN A 87 -22.57 -19.95 19.62
N GLU A 88 -23.48 -20.72 19.03
CA GLU A 88 -23.15 -22.03 18.46
C GLU A 88 -22.18 -21.88 17.29
N ASP A 89 -22.40 -20.90 16.41
CA ASP A 89 -21.53 -20.64 15.26
C ASP A 89 -20.10 -20.30 15.70
N VAL A 90 -19.93 -19.41 16.68
CA VAL A 90 -18.60 -19.03 17.17
C VAL A 90 -17.90 -20.18 17.87
N GLU A 91 -18.61 -20.98 18.66
CA GLU A 91 -18.04 -22.17 19.31
C GLU A 91 -17.53 -23.17 18.27
N GLN A 92 -18.34 -23.49 17.25
CA GLN A 92 -17.94 -24.40 16.19
C GLN A 92 -16.78 -23.85 15.35
N THR A 93 -16.79 -22.54 15.07
CA THR A 93 -15.71 -21.85 14.35
C THR A 93 -14.40 -21.89 15.14
N ILE A 94 -14.43 -21.59 16.44
CA ILE A 94 -13.26 -21.67 17.34
C ILE A 94 -12.73 -23.10 17.40
N ASN A 95 -13.60 -24.09 17.50
CA ASN A 95 -13.20 -25.49 17.51
C ASN A 95 -12.43 -25.88 16.24
N ILE A 96 -12.86 -25.40 15.06
CA ILE A 96 -12.11 -25.60 13.82
C ILE A 96 -10.77 -24.86 13.86
N ILE A 97 -10.76 -23.58 14.24
CA ILE A 97 -9.53 -22.77 14.30
C ILE A 97 -8.47 -23.45 15.18
N ASN A 98 -8.87 -24.03 16.32
CA ASN A 98 -7.98 -24.74 17.24
C ASN A 98 -7.40 -26.04 16.66
N THR A 99 -7.94 -26.57 15.56
CA THR A 99 -7.38 -27.74 14.86
C THR A 99 -6.37 -27.37 13.77
N LEU A 100 -6.24 -26.09 13.43
CA LEU A 100 -5.31 -25.62 12.40
C LEU A 100 -3.86 -25.68 12.91
N SER A 101 -2.91 -25.77 11.99
CA SER A 101 -1.47 -25.93 12.31
C SER A 101 -0.86 -24.71 13.01
N GLU A 102 -1.44 -23.53 12.80
CA GLU A 102 -1.02 -22.28 13.40
C GLU A 102 -2.24 -21.38 13.64
N LYS A 103 -2.06 -20.39 14.51
CA LYS A 103 -3.09 -19.38 14.78
C LYS A 103 -3.27 -18.49 13.54
N PRO A 104 -4.50 -18.30 13.01
CA PRO A 104 -4.72 -17.46 11.84
C PRO A 104 -4.26 -16.03 12.06
N GLU A 105 -3.51 -15.50 11.10
CA GLU A 105 -3.12 -14.09 11.11
C GLU A 105 -4.35 -13.20 10.86
N TRP A 106 -5.19 -13.62 9.91
CA TRP A 106 -6.44 -12.96 9.58
C TRP A 106 -7.62 -13.93 9.57
N LEU A 107 -8.73 -13.51 10.18
CA LEU A 107 -10.06 -14.07 9.97
C LEU A 107 -10.90 -13.06 9.19
N VAL A 108 -11.26 -13.40 7.96
CA VAL A 108 -12.14 -12.61 7.10
C VAL A 108 -13.58 -13.09 7.30
N VAL A 109 -14.45 -12.20 7.76
CA VAL A 109 -15.87 -12.48 8.03
C VAL A 109 -16.71 -11.76 6.99
N ASP A 110 -17.56 -12.52 6.29
CA ASP A 110 -18.49 -11.97 5.30
C ASP A 110 -19.87 -12.60 5.49
N HIS A 111 -20.59 -12.10 6.51
CA HIS A 111 -21.90 -12.63 6.88
C HIS A 111 -22.77 -11.58 7.59
N TYR A 112 -24.02 -11.38 7.11
CA TYR A 112 -24.93 -10.37 7.68
C TYR A 112 -25.48 -10.70 9.06
N ALA A 113 -25.49 -11.98 9.44
CA ALA A 113 -25.95 -12.41 10.76
C ALA A 113 -24.87 -12.33 11.86
N LEU A 114 -23.64 -11.91 11.52
CA LEU A 114 -22.53 -11.83 12.48
C LEU A 114 -22.22 -10.36 12.77
N ASP A 115 -22.11 -10.03 14.05
CA ASP A 115 -21.84 -8.69 14.58
C ASP A 115 -20.72 -8.73 15.63
N PHE A 116 -20.47 -7.59 16.27
CA PHE A 116 -19.45 -7.44 17.31
C PHE A 116 -19.49 -8.52 18.41
N ARG A 117 -20.64 -9.14 18.73
CA ARG A 117 -20.74 -10.19 19.75
C ARG A 117 -19.97 -11.44 19.34
N TRP A 118 -20.17 -11.87 18.10
CA TRP A 118 -19.48 -13.02 17.51
C TRP A 118 -18.00 -12.70 17.30
N GLU A 119 -17.70 -11.51 16.80
CA GLU A 119 -16.33 -11.07 16.51
C GLU A 119 -15.49 -10.92 17.80
N SER A 120 -16.09 -10.38 18.87
CA SER A 120 -15.44 -10.31 20.19
C SER A 120 -15.14 -11.70 20.75
N ALA A 121 -16.06 -12.66 20.56
CA ALA A 121 -15.92 -14.01 21.09
C ALA A 121 -14.82 -14.81 20.37
N VAL A 122 -14.61 -14.61 19.06
CA VAL A 122 -13.55 -15.31 18.30
C VAL A 122 -12.16 -14.68 18.47
N ARG A 123 -12.08 -13.45 18.98
CA ARG A 123 -10.86 -12.62 19.01
C ARG A 123 -9.64 -13.29 19.64
N GLU A 124 -9.81 -14.09 20.70
CA GLU A 124 -8.68 -14.78 21.34
C GLU A 124 -8.07 -15.87 20.45
N SER A 125 -8.85 -16.41 19.51
CA SER A 125 -8.46 -17.52 18.63
C SER A 125 -7.77 -17.06 17.35
N VAL A 126 -7.75 -15.75 17.05
CA VAL A 126 -7.16 -15.17 15.82
C VAL A 126 -6.30 -13.94 16.14
N ASN A 127 -5.39 -13.53 15.25
CA ASN A 127 -4.58 -12.33 15.50
C ASN A 127 -5.33 -11.05 15.10
N LYS A 128 -5.95 -11.05 13.91
CA LYS A 128 -6.71 -9.92 13.38
C LYS A 128 -8.00 -10.37 12.71
N ILE A 129 -9.01 -9.52 12.75
CA ILE A 129 -10.33 -9.75 12.12
C ILE A 129 -10.54 -8.70 11.03
N MET A 130 -10.88 -9.16 9.83
CA MET A 130 -11.38 -8.33 8.73
C MET A 130 -12.86 -8.63 8.54
N VAL A 131 -13.70 -7.60 8.43
CA VAL A 131 -15.13 -7.74 8.12
C VAL A 131 -15.44 -7.14 6.76
N VAL A 132 -16.18 -7.87 5.93
CA VAL A 132 -16.82 -7.33 4.74
C VAL A 132 -18.26 -7.00 5.09
N ASP A 133 -18.59 -5.72 5.16
CA ASP A 133 -19.94 -5.25 5.47
C ASP A 133 -20.36 -4.18 4.46
N ASP A 134 -21.57 -4.29 3.95
CA ASP A 134 -22.08 -3.41 2.90
C ASP A 134 -23.47 -2.82 3.24
N ILE A 135 -23.97 -3.12 4.44
CA ILE A 135 -25.25 -2.65 5.00
C ILE A 135 -25.05 -1.59 6.08
N ALA A 136 -24.02 -1.69 6.91
CA ALA A 136 -23.73 -0.80 8.04
C ALA A 136 -24.91 -0.65 9.02
N ASP A 137 -25.66 -1.72 9.28
CA ASP A 137 -26.81 -1.72 10.20
C ASP A 137 -26.46 -2.15 11.63
N ARG A 138 -25.25 -2.68 11.84
CA ARG A 138 -24.77 -3.23 13.12
C ARG A 138 -23.38 -2.74 13.48
N GLY A 139 -23.00 -2.95 14.75
CA GLY A 139 -21.65 -2.70 15.25
C GLY A 139 -20.72 -3.87 14.97
N HIS A 140 -19.45 -3.57 14.78
CA HIS A 140 -18.39 -4.55 14.56
C HIS A 140 -17.24 -4.36 15.55
N ASP A 141 -16.62 -5.46 15.96
CA ASP A 141 -15.37 -5.52 16.68
C ASP A 141 -14.30 -6.14 15.76
N CYS A 142 -13.68 -5.32 14.89
CA CYS A 142 -12.73 -5.78 13.88
C CYS A 142 -11.52 -4.84 13.72
N ASN A 143 -10.42 -5.38 13.18
CA ASN A 143 -9.21 -4.62 12.88
C ASN A 143 -9.32 -3.87 11.55
N LEU A 144 -10.08 -4.44 10.61
CA LEU A 144 -10.26 -3.93 9.25
C LEU A 144 -11.71 -4.12 8.84
N ILE A 145 -12.34 -3.08 8.29
CA ILE A 145 -13.65 -3.17 7.66
C ILE A 145 -13.58 -2.77 6.19
N LEU A 146 -14.24 -3.55 5.34
CA LEU A 146 -14.38 -3.32 3.91
C LEU A 146 -15.84 -3.09 3.56
N ASP A 147 -16.17 -1.87 3.14
CA ASP A 147 -17.43 -1.51 2.50
C ASP A 147 -17.16 -0.99 1.10
N GLN A 148 -17.31 -1.87 0.11
CA GLN A 148 -17.04 -1.55 -1.29
C GLN A 148 -18.14 -0.70 -1.97
N ASN A 149 -19.22 -0.36 -1.26
CA ASN A 149 -20.34 0.35 -1.87
C ASN A 149 -20.09 1.84 -2.07
N LEU A 150 -20.92 2.46 -2.91
CA LEU A 150 -20.99 3.90 -3.05
C LEU A 150 -22.36 4.38 -2.60
N VAL A 151 -22.42 5.07 -1.46
CA VAL A 151 -23.66 5.61 -0.88
C VAL A 151 -23.43 7.04 -0.38
N SER A 152 -24.50 7.83 -0.33
CA SER A 152 -24.43 9.25 0.02
C SER A 152 -23.94 9.53 1.45
N ASN A 153 -24.25 8.63 2.40
CA ASN A 153 -23.88 8.74 3.81
C ASN A 153 -22.61 7.94 4.18
N MET A 154 -21.74 7.59 3.23
CA MET A 154 -20.57 6.73 3.48
C MET A 154 -19.70 7.22 4.65
N LYS A 155 -19.45 8.53 4.74
CA LYS A 155 -18.61 9.13 5.79
C LYS A 155 -19.16 8.97 7.21
N SER A 156 -20.46 8.74 7.38
CA SER A 156 -21.12 8.70 8.69
C SER A 156 -21.81 7.37 8.99
N ARG A 157 -21.95 6.46 8.02
CA ARG A 157 -22.76 5.24 8.19
C ARG A 157 -22.23 4.27 9.26
N TYR A 158 -20.92 4.35 9.56
CA TYR A 158 -20.23 3.58 10.59
C TYR A 158 -19.93 4.36 11.89
N CYS A 159 -20.45 5.57 12.04
CA CYS A 159 -20.28 6.38 13.26
C CYS A 159 -20.74 5.57 14.49
N GLU A 160 -19.89 5.47 15.52
CA GLU A 160 -20.13 4.72 16.76
C GLU A 160 -20.37 3.20 16.58
N LYS A 161 -20.04 2.64 15.40
CA LYS A 161 -20.20 1.20 15.09
C LYS A 161 -18.88 0.45 15.00
N LEU A 162 -17.74 1.13 15.10
CA LEU A 162 -16.41 0.56 14.92
C LEU A 162 -15.48 0.93 16.08
N PRO A 163 -14.46 0.11 16.38
CA PRO A 163 -13.38 0.48 17.30
C PRO A 163 -12.57 1.67 16.77
N ASP A 164 -11.99 2.47 17.67
CA ASP A 164 -11.20 3.66 17.32
C ASP A 164 -10.03 3.39 16.35
N ASN A 165 -9.43 2.20 16.43
CA ASN A 165 -8.28 1.80 15.61
C ASN A 165 -8.66 0.90 14.41
N CYS A 166 -9.94 0.83 14.04
CA CYS A 166 -10.40 0.05 12.91
C CYS A 166 -9.96 0.72 11.59
N ILE A 167 -9.22 -0.01 10.75
CA ILE A 167 -8.90 0.44 9.40
C ILE A 167 -10.17 0.37 8.55
N GLN A 168 -10.49 1.44 7.84
CA GLN A 168 -11.71 1.57 7.04
C GLN A 168 -11.37 1.62 5.55
N LEU A 169 -11.73 0.57 4.80
CA LEU A 169 -11.62 0.50 3.35
C LEU A 169 -12.98 0.75 2.73
N PHE A 170 -13.29 2.02 2.47
CA PHE A 170 -14.58 2.44 1.96
C PHE A 170 -14.53 2.83 0.50
N GLY A 171 -15.57 2.43 -0.22
CA GLY A 171 -15.82 2.85 -1.58
C GLY A 171 -15.38 1.84 -2.64
N PRO A 172 -15.81 2.10 -3.88
CA PRO A 172 -15.68 1.15 -4.98
C PRO A 172 -14.23 0.95 -5.46
N ALA A 173 -13.29 1.78 -5.02
CA ALA A 173 -11.85 1.59 -5.23
C ALA A 173 -11.32 0.29 -4.58
N TYR A 174 -12.02 -0.24 -3.58
CA TYR A 174 -11.66 -1.50 -2.89
C TYR A 174 -12.52 -2.69 -3.33
N SER A 175 -13.29 -2.55 -4.42
CA SER A 175 -14.15 -3.63 -4.93
C SER A 175 -13.36 -4.89 -5.23
N LEU A 176 -13.83 -6.02 -4.70
CA LEU A 176 -13.20 -7.33 -4.90
C LEU A 176 -13.58 -7.92 -6.28
N LEU A 177 -12.99 -7.38 -7.33
CA LEU A 177 -13.22 -7.81 -8.72
C LEU A 177 -12.23 -8.88 -9.17
N GLN A 178 -12.69 -9.80 -10.02
CA GLN A 178 -11.84 -10.82 -10.61
C GLN A 178 -10.70 -10.19 -11.45
N PRO A 179 -9.48 -10.76 -11.46
CA PRO A 179 -8.30 -10.13 -12.08
C PRO A 179 -8.43 -9.79 -13.56
N GLU A 180 -9.32 -10.46 -14.31
CA GLU A 180 -9.60 -10.10 -15.70
C GLU A 180 -10.19 -8.70 -15.89
N TYR A 181 -10.92 -8.17 -14.89
CA TYR A 181 -11.53 -6.84 -15.01
C TYR A 181 -10.46 -5.75 -15.04
N GLU A 182 -9.44 -5.82 -14.18
CA GLU A 182 -8.27 -4.93 -14.22
C GLU A 182 -7.55 -5.01 -15.58
N LYS A 183 -7.25 -6.25 -16.03
CA LYS A 183 -6.56 -6.50 -17.31
C LYS A 183 -7.33 -5.95 -18.51
N LEU A 184 -8.66 -6.02 -18.47
CA LEU A 184 -9.52 -5.50 -19.53
C LEU A 184 -9.70 -3.99 -19.43
N SER A 185 -9.89 -3.44 -18.23
CA SER A 185 -10.19 -2.02 -18.01
C SER A 185 -9.19 -1.10 -18.71
N SER A 186 -7.89 -1.39 -18.57
CA SER A 186 -6.80 -0.64 -19.20
C SER A 186 -6.86 -0.60 -20.74
N ARG A 187 -7.59 -1.54 -21.37
CA ARG A 187 -7.71 -1.68 -22.83
C ARG A 187 -9.07 -1.28 -23.38
N MET A 188 -10.06 -1.04 -22.52
CA MET A 188 -11.43 -0.73 -22.96
C MET A 188 -11.58 0.72 -23.41
N PRO A 189 -11.94 0.97 -24.69
CA PRO A 189 -12.28 2.32 -25.14
C PRO A 189 -13.62 2.77 -24.55
N PRO A 190 -13.88 4.08 -24.46
CA PRO A 190 -15.17 4.57 -24.03
C PRO A 190 -16.27 4.23 -25.06
N ARG A 191 -17.50 3.98 -24.59
CA ARG A 191 -18.65 3.62 -25.44
C ARG A 191 -19.33 4.90 -25.91
N VAL A 192 -19.55 5.01 -27.22
CA VAL A 192 -20.08 6.22 -27.85
C VAL A 192 -21.04 5.86 -28.99
N GLY A 193 -22.07 6.67 -29.19
CA GLY A 193 -23.00 6.54 -30.30
C GLY A 193 -24.08 5.50 -30.06
N ILE A 194 -24.78 5.09 -31.11
CA ILE A 194 -25.95 4.21 -31.01
C ILE A 194 -25.49 2.79 -30.60
N PRO A 195 -25.93 2.26 -29.45
CA PRO A 195 -25.55 0.92 -29.02
C PRO A 195 -25.93 -0.15 -30.06
N LYS A 196 -25.01 -1.07 -30.32
CA LYS A 196 -25.19 -2.22 -31.23
C LYS A 196 -25.16 -3.55 -30.51
N ARG A 197 -24.73 -3.57 -29.25
CA ARG A 197 -24.75 -4.75 -28.40
C ARG A 197 -25.25 -4.44 -26.99
N LEU A 198 -26.32 -5.13 -26.60
CA LEU A 198 -26.95 -5.05 -25.28
C LEU A 198 -26.61 -6.30 -24.46
N LEU A 199 -26.26 -6.12 -23.19
CA LEU A 199 -26.14 -7.20 -22.20
C LEU A 199 -27.30 -7.13 -21.21
N ILE A 200 -28.01 -8.24 -20.97
CA ILE A 200 -29.05 -8.37 -19.95
C ILE A 200 -28.58 -9.39 -18.91
N TYR A 201 -28.43 -8.95 -17.65
CA TYR A 201 -28.04 -9.83 -16.55
C TYR A 201 -28.51 -9.30 -15.18
N PHE A 202 -29.30 -10.11 -14.46
CA PHE A 202 -29.84 -9.77 -13.14
C PHE A 202 -29.22 -10.56 -11.97
N GLY A 203 -28.16 -11.32 -12.20
CA GLY A 203 -27.53 -12.11 -11.13
C GLY A 203 -28.17 -13.48 -10.93
N GLY A 204 -27.72 -14.19 -9.88
CA GLY A 204 -28.27 -15.49 -9.48
C GLY A 204 -29.67 -15.43 -8.86
N ALA A 205 -30.14 -14.23 -8.52
CA ALA A 205 -31.36 -13.98 -7.76
C ALA A 205 -32.51 -13.39 -8.60
N ASP A 206 -32.54 -13.63 -9.92
CA ASP A 206 -33.66 -13.22 -10.79
C ASP A 206 -34.92 -14.08 -10.52
N VAL A 207 -35.47 -13.95 -9.32
CA VAL A 207 -36.64 -14.70 -8.84
C VAL A 207 -37.94 -14.14 -9.40
N ASP A 208 -37.93 -12.91 -9.92
CA ASP A 208 -39.11 -12.20 -10.45
C ASP A 208 -39.14 -12.17 -11.99
N ASN A 209 -38.21 -12.86 -12.66
CA ASN A 209 -38.08 -12.90 -14.13
C ASN A 209 -37.92 -11.51 -14.78
N LEU A 210 -37.13 -10.63 -14.17
CA LEU A 210 -36.80 -9.33 -14.76
C LEU A 210 -36.00 -9.49 -16.06
N THR A 211 -35.26 -10.58 -16.21
CA THR A 211 -34.64 -10.94 -17.50
C THR A 211 -35.69 -11.02 -18.60
N GLY A 212 -36.77 -11.77 -18.38
CA GLY A 212 -37.85 -11.91 -19.35
C GLY A 212 -38.62 -10.61 -19.58
N LEU A 213 -38.79 -9.78 -18.54
CA LEU A 213 -39.38 -8.44 -18.66
C LEU A 213 -38.55 -7.52 -19.57
N CYS A 214 -37.22 -7.53 -19.42
CA CYS A 214 -36.32 -6.71 -20.24
C CYS A 214 -36.22 -7.21 -21.68
N ILE A 215 -36.32 -8.53 -21.90
CA ILE A 215 -36.44 -9.10 -23.25
C ILE A 215 -37.73 -8.60 -23.92
N ASP A 216 -38.87 -8.68 -23.23
CA ASP A 216 -40.16 -8.18 -23.75
C ASP A 216 -40.08 -6.68 -24.10
N ALA A 217 -39.48 -5.88 -23.22
CA ALA A 217 -39.23 -4.47 -23.46
C ALA A 217 -38.38 -4.21 -24.73
N PHE A 218 -37.30 -4.98 -24.92
CA PHE A 218 -36.45 -4.86 -26.09
C PHE A 218 -37.17 -5.27 -27.38
N LEU A 219 -37.96 -6.35 -27.36
CA LEU A 219 -38.70 -6.84 -28.53
C LEU A 219 -39.71 -5.82 -29.06
N LYS A 220 -40.34 -5.03 -28.18
CA LYS A 220 -41.26 -3.94 -28.56
C LYS A 220 -40.61 -2.86 -29.44
N LEU A 221 -39.28 -2.72 -29.38
CA LEU A 221 -38.54 -1.74 -30.17
C LEU A 221 -38.22 -2.22 -31.60
N ASN A 222 -38.42 -3.49 -31.92
CA ASN A 222 -38.18 -4.08 -33.25
C ASN A 222 -36.74 -3.85 -33.80
N ARG A 223 -35.72 -3.90 -32.93
CA ARG A 223 -34.31 -3.62 -33.25
C ARG A 223 -33.50 -4.86 -33.62
N ASN A 224 -33.70 -5.37 -34.85
CA ASN A 224 -32.96 -6.51 -35.37
C ASN A 224 -31.46 -6.22 -35.66
N ASP A 225 -31.06 -4.95 -35.67
CA ASP A 225 -29.67 -4.51 -35.88
C ASP A 225 -28.85 -4.46 -34.58
N VAL A 226 -29.44 -4.78 -33.43
CA VAL A 226 -28.79 -4.81 -32.11
C VAL A 226 -28.66 -6.26 -31.65
N VAL A 227 -27.46 -6.70 -31.30
CA VAL A 227 -27.24 -8.02 -30.70
C VAL A 227 -27.55 -7.95 -29.20
N VAL A 228 -28.28 -8.92 -28.66
CA VAL A 228 -28.57 -9.01 -27.23
C VAL A 228 -27.96 -10.27 -26.66
N ASP A 229 -27.03 -10.13 -25.72
CA ASP A 229 -26.55 -11.23 -24.90
C ASP A 229 -27.34 -11.26 -23.59
N VAL A 230 -28.00 -12.39 -23.32
CA VAL A 230 -28.81 -12.63 -22.12
C VAL A 230 -28.09 -13.67 -21.27
N VAL A 231 -27.81 -13.35 -20.02
CA VAL A 231 -27.18 -14.30 -19.10
C VAL A 231 -28.18 -14.69 -18.01
N ILE A 232 -28.38 -15.99 -17.84
CA ILE A 232 -29.25 -16.58 -16.81
C ILE A 232 -28.46 -17.56 -15.93
N SER A 233 -28.94 -17.79 -14.71
CA SER A 233 -28.36 -18.80 -13.81
C SER A 233 -28.56 -20.22 -14.37
N LEU A 234 -27.64 -21.14 -14.05
CA LEU A 234 -27.66 -22.54 -14.53
C LEU A 234 -28.98 -23.27 -14.25
N ASN A 235 -29.63 -22.93 -13.14
CA ASN A 235 -30.88 -23.55 -12.69
C ASN A 235 -32.01 -22.52 -12.63
N SER A 236 -32.02 -21.53 -13.54
CA SER A 236 -33.07 -20.52 -13.56
C SER A 236 -34.46 -21.17 -13.72
N PRO A 237 -35.44 -20.87 -12.84
CA PRO A 237 -36.79 -21.40 -12.99
C PRO A 237 -37.49 -20.90 -14.27
N TYR A 238 -36.95 -19.84 -14.89
CA TYR A 238 -37.54 -19.17 -16.05
C TYR A 238 -36.87 -19.51 -17.39
N GLU A 239 -35.87 -20.39 -17.40
CA GLU A 239 -35.12 -20.76 -18.61
C GLU A 239 -36.06 -21.11 -19.78
N LYS A 240 -37.03 -22.01 -19.56
CA LYS A 240 -38.00 -22.42 -20.60
C LYS A 240 -38.83 -21.26 -21.14
N MET A 241 -39.28 -20.36 -20.26
CA MET A 241 -40.09 -19.21 -20.65
C MET A 241 -39.26 -18.21 -21.46
N ILE A 242 -38.02 -17.96 -21.05
CA ILE A 242 -37.08 -17.08 -21.77
C ILE A 242 -36.77 -17.65 -23.16
N HIS A 243 -36.51 -18.95 -23.28
CA HIS A 243 -36.33 -19.60 -24.59
C HIS A 243 -37.55 -19.44 -25.50
N GLN A 244 -38.76 -19.50 -24.93
CA GLN A 244 -39.99 -19.30 -25.69
C GLN A 244 -40.15 -17.84 -26.16
N GLN A 245 -39.82 -16.85 -25.32
CA GLN A 245 -39.88 -15.43 -25.67
C GLN A 245 -39.01 -15.09 -26.89
N ILE A 246 -37.85 -15.73 -27.03
CA ILE A 246 -36.87 -15.39 -28.06
C ILE A 246 -36.92 -16.30 -29.29
N ARG A 247 -37.87 -17.24 -29.37
CA ARG A 247 -37.92 -18.31 -30.38
C ARG A 247 -37.78 -17.81 -31.83
N ASP A 248 -38.42 -16.68 -32.13
CA ASP A 248 -38.47 -16.11 -33.49
C ASP A 248 -37.42 -15.01 -33.73
N THR A 249 -36.42 -14.91 -32.84
CA THR A 249 -35.36 -13.90 -32.90
C THR A 249 -34.03 -14.52 -33.30
N LYS A 250 -33.19 -13.77 -34.02
CA LYS A 250 -31.85 -14.24 -34.48
C LYS A 250 -30.70 -13.48 -33.83
N ASN A 251 -31.00 -12.33 -33.23
CA ASN A 251 -30.04 -11.40 -32.64
C ASN A 251 -29.91 -11.55 -31.12
N ILE A 252 -30.72 -12.39 -30.47
CA ILE A 252 -30.66 -12.65 -29.03
C ILE A 252 -29.95 -13.99 -28.76
N LYS A 253 -28.99 -14.00 -27.85
CA LYS A 253 -28.19 -15.16 -27.44
C LYS A 253 -28.29 -15.37 -25.94
N ILE A 254 -28.58 -16.60 -25.51
CA ILE A 254 -28.65 -16.98 -24.10
C ILE A 254 -27.34 -17.66 -23.69
N TYR A 255 -26.83 -17.31 -22.51
CA TYR A 255 -25.68 -17.92 -21.86
C TYR A 255 -26.06 -18.34 -20.43
N SER A 256 -25.48 -19.45 -19.97
CA SER A 256 -25.58 -19.93 -18.60
C SER A 256 -24.26 -20.56 -18.16
N GLY A 257 -24.03 -20.68 -16.85
CA GLY A 257 -22.84 -21.35 -16.30
C GLY A 257 -21.50 -20.68 -16.60
N MET A 258 -21.51 -19.38 -16.83
CA MET A 258 -20.30 -18.63 -17.12
C MET A 258 -19.44 -18.46 -15.87
N LYS A 259 -18.12 -18.66 -16.01
CA LYS A 259 -17.15 -18.39 -14.94
C LYS A 259 -17.02 -16.90 -14.63
N THR A 260 -17.16 -16.07 -15.66
CA THR A 260 -16.96 -14.62 -15.61
C THR A 260 -17.80 -13.92 -16.68
N LEU A 261 -18.29 -12.72 -16.38
CA LEU A 261 -19.04 -11.88 -17.31
C LEU A 261 -18.14 -10.93 -18.10
N ALA A 262 -16.87 -10.79 -17.71
CA ALA A 262 -15.97 -9.80 -18.27
C ALA A 262 -15.87 -9.85 -19.81
N PRO A 263 -15.83 -11.03 -20.48
CA PRO A 263 -15.81 -11.09 -21.95
C PRO A 263 -17.09 -10.58 -22.63
N LEU A 264 -18.25 -10.71 -21.98
CA LEU A 264 -19.51 -10.18 -22.50
C LEU A 264 -19.62 -8.68 -22.21
N MET A 265 -19.28 -8.24 -21.00
CA MET A 265 -19.25 -6.82 -20.65
C MET A 265 -18.25 -6.02 -21.50
N ALA A 266 -17.11 -6.61 -21.86
CA ALA A 266 -16.13 -5.98 -22.76
C ALA A 266 -16.66 -5.79 -24.19
N LYS A 267 -17.59 -6.63 -24.65
CA LYS A 267 -18.20 -6.53 -25.98
C LYS A 267 -19.44 -5.64 -26.01
N ALA A 268 -20.12 -5.50 -24.88
CA ALA A 268 -21.37 -4.78 -24.78
C ALA A 268 -21.16 -3.26 -24.87
N ASP A 269 -22.12 -2.58 -25.48
CA ASP A 269 -22.17 -1.11 -25.52
C ASP A 269 -23.05 -0.58 -24.38
N LEU A 270 -24.09 -1.33 -24.02
CA LEU A 270 -25.06 -1.00 -22.97
C LEU A 270 -25.40 -2.26 -22.18
N ALA A 271 -25.67 -2.12 -20.89
CA ALA A 271 -26.19 -3.18 -20.03
C ALA A 271 -27.56 -2.85 -19.43
N ILE A 272 -28.33 -3.88 -19.10
CA ILE A 272 -29.47 -3.83 -18.18
C ILE A 272 -29.22 -4.86 -17.07
N GLY A 273 -29.35 -4.46 -15.81
CA GLY A 273 -29.16 -5.40 -14.71
C GLY A 273 -29.47 -4.87 -13.33
N ALA A 274 -29.05 -5.63 -12.31
CA ALA A 274 -29.29 -5.32 -10.91
C ALA A 274 -28.31 -4.28 -10.33
N GLY A 275 -28.70 -3.64 -9.22
CA GLY A 275 -27.93 -2.63 -8.49
C GLY A 275 -26.93 -3.15 -7.46
N GLY A 276 -26.56 -4.43 -7.51
CA GLY A 276 -25.60 -5.06 -6.57
C GLY A 276 -24.14 -4.99 -7.03
N ALA A 277 -23.32 -5.97 -6.62
CA ALA A 277 -21.87 -6.03 -6.89
C ALA A 277 -21.48 -5.92 -8.38
N THR A 278 -22.36 -6.34 -9.29
CA THR A 278 -22.15 -6.20 -10.75
C THR A 278 -22.04 -4.75 -11.22
N SER A 279 -22.50 -3.78 -10.42
CA SER A 279 -22.29 -2.36 -10.68
C SER A 279 -20.81 -2.02 -10.76
N TRP A 280 -19.98 -2.61 -9.90
CA TRP A 280 -18.54 -2.36 -9.86
C TRP A 280 -17.82 -2.96 -11.06
N GLU A 281 -18.22 -4.15 -11.51
CA GLU A 281 -17.73 -4.77 -12.74
C GLU A 281 -18.03 -3.90 -13.98
N ARG A 282 -19.26 -3.38 -14.07
CA ARG A 282 -19.66 -2.47 -15.16
C ARG A 282 -18.89 -1.16 -15.10
N CYS A 283 -18.74 -0.57 -13.92
CA CYS A 283 -17.99 0.67 -13.75
C CYS A 283 -16.52 0.49 -14.13
N CYS A 284 -15.91 -0.61 -13.68
CA CYS A 284 -14.52 -0.96 -14.00
C CYS A 284 -14.25 -0.99 -15.50
N LEU A 285 -15.16 -1.58 -16.26
CA LEU A 285 -15.03 -1.65 -17.71
C LEU A 285 -15.51 -0.38 -18.41
N GLY A 286 -16.18 0.54 -17.72
CA GLY A 286 -16.79 1.73 -18.31
C GLY A 286 -18.07 1.44 -19.10
N LEU A 287 -18.86 0.44 -18.71
CA LEU A 287 -20.07 -0.01 -19.40
C LEU A 287 -21.32 0.74 -18.91
N PRO A 288 -21.93 1.62 -19.72
CA PRO A 288 -23.20 2.27 -19.38
C PRO A 288 -24.30 1.25 -19.06
N ALA A 289 -25.15 1.56 -18.08
CA ALA A 289 -26.14 0.62 -17.59
C ALA A 289 -27.49 1.27 -17.24
N LEU A 290 -28.56 0.60 -17.63
CA LEU A 290 -29.88 0.74 -17.01
C LEU A 290 -29.95 -0.22 -15.82
N VAL A 291 -30.39 0.26 -14.66
CA VAL A 291 -30.41 -0.53 -13.43
C VAL A 291 -31.81 -0.60 -12.85
N ILE A 292 -32.20 -1.78 -12.39
CA ILE A 292 -33.40 -2.03 -11.57
C ILE A 292 -32.94 -2.67 -10.26
N THR A 293 -33.40 -2.18 -9.11
CA THR A 293 -33.00 -2.75 -7.82
C THR A 293 -33.87 -3.94 -7.46
N LEU A 294 -33.24 -5.01 -6.95
CA LEU A 294 -33.93 -6.26 -6.58
C LEU A 294 -34.31 -6.35 -5.11
N ALA A 295 -33.61 -5.59 -4.25
CA ALA A 295 -33.73 -5.61 -2.81
C ALA A 295 -33.49 -4.22 -2.22
N GLU A 296 -34.01 -3.99 -1.01
CA GLU A 296 -33.92 -2.72 -0.27
C GLU A 296 -32.47 -2.23 -0.10
N ASN A 297 -31.54 -3.15 0.20
CA ASN A 297 -30.12 -2.82 0.37
C ASN A 297 -29.44 -2.31 -0.91
N GLN A 298 -30.05 -2.46 -2.09
CA GLN A 298 -29.54 -1.91 -3.35
C GLN A 298 -30.01 -0.47 -3.62
N LEU A 299 -31.06 0.02 -2.95
CA LEU A 299 -31.63 1.35 -3.20
C LEU A 299 -30.63 2.49 -2.96
N PRO A 300 -29.90 2.54 -1.82
CA PRO A 300 -28.96 3.63 -1.56
C PRO A 300 -27.82 3.66 -2.59
N ILE A 301 -27.39 2.47 -3.04
CA ILE A 301 -26.32 2.30 -4.04
C ILE A 301 -26.80 2.82 -5.39
N ALA A 302 -27.97 2.36 -5.86
CA ALA A 302 -28.51 2.76 -7.15
C ALA A 302 -28.82 4.26 -7.22
N GLN A 303 -29.36 4.83 -6.14
CA GLN A 303 -29.63 6.26 -6.04
C GLN A 303 -28.34 7.09 -6.16
N GLU A 304 -27.28 6.72 -5.43
CA GLU A 304 -26.01 7.46 -5.46
C GLU A 304 -25.30 7.33 -6.81
N LEU A 305 -25.26 6.12 -7.37
CA LEU A 305 -24.72 5.89 -8.72
C LEU A 305 -25.47 6.71 -9.78
N HIS A 306 -26.80 6.80 -9.66
CA HIS A 306 -27.62 7.59 -10.57
C HIS A 306 -27.34 9.09 -10.44
N ASN A 307 -27.27 9.60 -9.21
CA ASN A 307 -26.99 11.02 -8.92
C ASN A 307 -25.62 11.45 -9.47
N ARG A 308 -24.64 10.56 -9.49
CA ARG A 308 -23.31 10.79 -10.09
C ARG A 308 -23.25 10.58 -11.59
N GLY A 309 -24.37 10.23 -12.24
CA GLY A 309 -24.41 9.98 -13.69
C GLY A 309 -23.70 8.69 -14.13
N LEU A 310 -23.46 7.75 -13.22
CA LEU A 310 -22.76 6.49 -13.49
C LEU A 310 -23.71 5.42 -14.04
N ILE A 311 -25.01 5.51 -13.70
CA ILE A 311 -26.07 4.64 -14.21
C ILE A 311 -27.35 5.44 -14.47
N LYS A 312 -28.28 4.84 -15.22
CA LYS A 312 -29.69 5.26 -15.21
C LYS A 312 -30.48 4.28 -14.36
N TRP A 313 -30.88 4.68 -13.17
CA TRP A 313 -31.72 3.87 -12.30
C TRP A 313 -33.19 4.03 -12.70
N LEU A 314 -33.88 2.91 -12.96
CA LEU A 314 -35.26 2.88 -13.44
C LEU A 314 -36.29 2.80 -12.30
N GLY A 315 -35.87 2.34 -11.11
CA GLY A 315 -36.75 2.12 -9.96
C GLY A 315 -36.49 0.78 -9.26
N HIS A 316 -37.30 0.49 -8.25
CA HIS A 316 -37.36 -0.83 -7.62
C HIS A 316 -38.13 -1.81 -8.49
N LYS A 317 -37.83 -3.10 -8.40
CA LYS A 317 -38.48 -4.15 -9.21
C LYS A 317 -40.02 -4.10 -9.14
N ASP A 318 -40.58 -3.65 -8.02
CA ASP A 318 -42.03 -3.57 -7.82
C ASP A 318 -42.68 -2.38 -8.57
N ASP A 319 -41.88 -1.40 -8.97
CA ASP A 319 -42.31 -0.15 -9.62
C ASP A 319 -41.93 -0.06 -11.10
N VAL A 320 -41.27 -1.10 -11.64
CA VAL A 320 -40.72 -1.10 -13.01
C VAL A 320 -41.44 -2.12 -13.90
N ASP A 321 -41.98 -1.64 -15.02
CA ASP A 321 -42.60 -2.44 -16.05
C ASP A 321 -41.82 -2.44 -17.39
N SER A 322 -42.24 -3.33 -18.30
CA SER A 322 -41.63 -3.46 -19.63
C SER A 322 -41.79 -2.22 -20.51
N VAL A 323 -42.78 -1.35 -20.26
CA VAL A 323 -43.02 -0.13 -21.03
C VAL A 323 -42.02 0.94 -20.63
N GLN A 324 -41.78 1.12 -19.33
CA GLN A 324 -40.76 2.02 -18.80
C GLN A 324 -39.36 1.65 -19.31
N VAL A 325 -39.02 0.34 -19.28
CA VAL A 325 -37.75 -0.16 -19.82
C VAL A 325 -37.64 0.10 -21.33
N ALA A 326 -38.71 -0.18 -22.10
CA ALA A 326 -38.72 0.05 -23.54
C ALA A 326 -38.55 1.52 -23.91
N ASN A 327 -39.22 2.43 -23.20
CA ASN A 327 -39.11 3.87 -23.40
C ASN A 327 -37.67 4.34 -23.18
N GLN A 328 -37.04 3.94 -22.08
CA GLN A 328 -35.66 4.31 -21.77
C GLN A 328 -34.64 3.75 -22.76
N LEU A 329 -34.81 2.49 -23.19
CA LEU A 329 -34.00 1.93 -24.26
C LEU A 329 -34.20 2.68 -25.59
N GLY A 330 -35.45 3.01 -25.93
CA GLY A 330 -35.78 3.79 -27.12
C GLY A 330 -35.10 5.15 -27.15
N GLU A 331 -35.11 5.87 -26.02
CA GLU A 331 -34.40 7.15 -25.85
C GLU A 331 -32.89 7.00 -26.09
N ILE A 332 -32.24 6.02 -25.44
CA ILE A 332 -30.81 5.77 -25.61
C ILE A 332 -30.48 5.40 -27.06
N PHE A 333 -31.32 4.59 -27.70
CA PHE A 333 -31.11 4.21 -29.09
C PHE A 333 -31.30 5.38 -30.08
N ALA A 334 -32.14 6.36 -29.74
CA ALA A 334 -32.35 7.56 -30.55
C ALA A 334 -31.23 8.59 -30.38
N GLN A 335 -30.77 8.80 -29.15
CA GLN A 335 -29.76 9.82 -28.81
C GLN A 335 -28.31 9.30 -28.97
N GLY A 336 -28.10 8.00 -28.74
CA GLY A 336 -26.78 7.41 -28.60
C GLY A 336 -26.18 7.62 -27.21
N LEU A 337 -25.05 6.95 -26.95
CA LEU A 337 -24.28 7.07 -25.72
C LEU A 337 -23.29 8.23 -25.84
N GLU A 338 -23.23 9.05 -24.80
CA GLU A 338 -22.17 10.03 -24.64
C GLU A 338 -20.90 9.38 -24.07
N GLN A 339 -19.74 9.84 -24.56
CA GLN A 339 -18.44 9.35 -24.11
C GLN A 339 -18.22 9.57 -22.60
N SER A 340 -18.75 10.68 -22.06
CA SER A 340 -18.66 11.07 -20.66
C SER A 340 -19.15 9.96 -19.72
N TRP A 341 -20.30 9.34 -20.00
CA TRP A 341 -20.89 8.29 -19.16
C TRP A 341 -19.91 7.12 -18.96
N SER A 342 -19.28 6.66 -20.05
CA SER A 342 -18.30 5.59 -19.98
C SER A 342 -17.03 5.99 -19.24
N LEU A 343 -16.57 7.25 -19.38
CA LEU A 343 -15.37 7.74 -18.70
C LEU A 343 -15.59 7.92 -17.19
N GLU A 344 -16.73 8.48 -16.77
CA GLU A 344 -17.03 8.66 -15.34
C GLU A 344 -17.12 7.31 -14.60
N CYS A 345 -17.69 6.28 -15.25
CA CYS A 345 -17.68 4.92 -14.73
C CYS A 345 -16.26 4.41 -14.42
N LYS A 346 -15.29 4.63 -15.33
CA LYS A 346 -13.92 4.11 -15.18
C LYS A 346 -13.11 4.84 -14.10
N LYS A 347 -13.47 6.07 -13.75
CA LYS A 347 -12.79 6.83 -12.68
C LYS A 347 -13.01 6.20 -11.31
N ILE A 348 -14.22 5.69 -11.06
CA ILE A 348 -14.57 5.21 -9.71
C ILE A 348 -14.09 3.79 -9.40
N VAL A 349 -13.80 2.97 -10.42
CA VAL A 349 -13.32 1.59 -10.26
C VAL A 349 -12.24 1.30 -11.30
N ASP A 350 -11.03 1.00 -10.84
CA ASP A 350 -9.88 0.68 -11.69
C ASP A 350 -9.57 -0.82 -11.77
N GLY A 351 -10.28 -1.64 -10.98
CA GLY A 351 -10.08 -3.08 -10.89
C GLY A 351 -8.96 -3.52 -9.94
N LYS A 352 -8.27 -2.60 -9.26
CA LYS A 352 -7.17 -2.90 -8.34
C LYS A 352 -7.59 -3.11 -6.88
N GLY A 353 -8.89 -3.14 -6.59
CA GLY A 353 -9.40 -3.24 -5.23
C GLY A 353 -8.87 -4.45 -4.45
N VAL A 354 -8.78 -5.61 -5.10
CA VAL A 354 -8.22 -6.83 -4.49
C VAL A 354 -6.76 -6.65 -4.10
N VAL A 355 -5.95 -6.04 -4.97
CA VAL A 355 -4.52 -5.78 -4.72
C VAL A 355 -4.37 -4.85 -3.52
N ARG A 356 -5.15 -3.76 -3.47
CA ARG A 356 -5.15 -2.84 -2.33
C ARG A 356 -5.52 -3.52 -1.02
N VAL A 357 -6.56 -4.37 -1.02
CA VAL A 357 -6.98 -5.11 0.17
C VAL A 357 -5.87 -6.08 0.60
N CYS A 358 -5.28 -6.84 -0.34
CA CYS A 358 -4.17 -7.74 -0.03
C CYS A 358 -2.96 -6.98 0.53
N ASP A 359 -2.64 -5.80 0.02
CA ASP A 359 -1.54 -4.97 0.53
C ASP A 359 -1.77 -4.55 1.97
N VAL A 360 -3.00 -4.16 2.32
CA VAL A 360 -3.35 -3.84 3.71
C VAL A 360 -3.23 -5.07 4.62
N LEU A 361 -3.65 -6.25 4.14
CA LEU A 361 -3.53 -7.50 4.92
C LEU A 361 -2.07 -7.95 5.12
N HIS A 362 -1.20 -7.73 4.12
CA HIS A 362 0.23 -8.08 4.14
C HIS A 362 1.13 -7.03 4.77
N PHE A 363 0.60 -5.83 5.02
CA PHE A 363 1.41 -4.71 5.42
C PHE A 363 2.16 -5.01 6.73
N SER A 364 3.49 -4.83 6.69
CA SER A 364 4.38 -5.01 7.83
C SER A 364 5.55 -4.02 7.75
N ASN A 365 6.31 -3.89 8.84
CA ASN A 365 7.49 -3.02 8.87
C ASN A 365 8.61 -3.46 7.91
N ASN A 366 8.53 -4.68 7.37
CA ASN A 366 9.48 -5.20 6.39
C ASN A 366 8.97 -5.10 4.95
N THR A 367 7.76 -4.57 4.73
CA THR A 367 7.21 -4.40 3.38
C THR A 367 8.12 -3.46 2.58
N PRO A 368 8.68 -3.88 1.42
CA PRO A 368 9.50 -3.01 0.60
C PRO A 368 8.70 -1.82 0.08
N LEU A 369 9.29 -0.64 0.17
CA LEU A 369 8.67 0.63 -0.14
C LEU A 369 9.50 1.42 -1.16
N TYR A 370 8.80 2.20 -1.99
CA TYR A 370 9.41 3.00 -3.05
C TYR A 370 8.76 4.38 -3.12
N ALA A 371 9.52 5.40 -3.47
CA ALA A 371 9.00 6.74 -3.71
C ALA A 371 8.93 7.05 -5.20
N ARG A 372 7.76 7.50 -5.67
CA ARG A 372 7.53 8.03 -7.02
C ARG A 372 7.02 9.47 -6.96
N HIS A 373 7.18 10.22 -8.05
CA HIS A 373 6.55 11.53 -8.16
C HIS A 373 5.01 11.41 -8.09
N ALA A 374 4.39 12.38 -7.45
CA ALA A 374 2.95 12.56 -7.53
C ALA A 374 2.53 13.01 -8.94
N THR A 375 1.33 12.63 -9.32
CA THR A 375 0.68 12.91 -10.60
C THR A 375 -0.66 13.59 -10.37
N PHE A 376 -1.24 14.15 -11.42
CA PHE A 376 -2.58 14.76 -11.33
C PHE A 376 -3.64 13.75 -10.82
N ASP A 377 -3.57 12.50 -11.28
CA ASP A 377 -4.55 11.46 -10.95
C ASP A 377 -4.53 11.07 -9.46
N ASP A 378 -3.46 11.39 -8.72
CA ASP A 378 -3.37 11.11 -7.29
C ASP A 378 -4.30 11.99 -6.43
N SER A 379 -4.90 13.05 -6.99
CA SER A 379 -5.86 13.88 -6.23
C SER A 379 -7.07 13.09 -5.76
N GLU A 380 -7.53 12.12 -6.54
CA GLU A 380 -8.67 11.25 -6.17
C GLU A 380 -8.33 10.37 -4.96
N LEU A 381 -7.07 9.90 -4.87
CA LEU A 381 -6.62 9.12 -3.72
C LEU A 381 -6.55 9.98 -2.45
N LEU A 382 -6.09 11.23 -2.57
CA LEU A 382 -6.08 12.15 -1.44
C LEU A 382 -7.49 12.47 -0.94
N GLU A 383 -8.46 12.63 -1.86
CA GLU A 383 -9.88 12.76 -1.53
C GLU A 383 -10.39 11.55 -0.76
N GLN A 384 -10.02 10.34 -1.19
CA GLN A 384 -10.35 9.11 -0.48
C GLN A 384 -9.76 9.10 0.94
N TRP A 385 -8.48 9.42 1.10
CA TRP A 385 -7.84 9.45 2.42
C TRP A 385 -8.43 10.50 3.36
N SER A 386 -8.80 11.67 2.83
CA SER A 386 -9.51 12.71 3.58
C SER A 386 -10.90 12.24 4.00
N SER A 387 -11.61 11.53 3.10
CA SER A 387 -12.93 10.99 3.41
C SER A 387 -12.95 9.95 4.53
N MET A 388 -11.85 9.20 4.69
CA MET A 388 -11.64 8.20 5.74
C MET A 388 -11.25 8.82 7.10
N ARG A 389 -11.01 10.13 7.16
CA ARG A 389 -10.55 10.85 8.36
C ARG A 389 -11.39 12.12 8.62
N PRO A 390 -12.72 11.98 8.83
CA PRO A 390 -13.62 13.13 8.98
C PRO A 390 -13.30 14.02 10.19
N GLU A 391 -12.57 13.51 11.18
CA GLU A 391 -12.07 14.26 12.33
C GLU A 391 -11.06 15.35 11.96
N ILE A 392 -10.43 15.25 10.79
CA ILE A 392 -9.53 16.27 10.27
C ILE A 392 -10.34 17.24 9.44
N LYS A 393 -10.59 18.41 10.03
CA LYS A 393 -11.26 19.52 9.36
C LYS A 393 -10.40 19.98 8.19
N ASP A 394 -10.85 19.68 6.98
CA ASP A 394 -10.33 20.30 5.76
C ASP A 394 -10.99 21.68 5.61
N ASP A 395 -10.18 22.73 5.54
CA ASP A 395 -10.61 24.13 5.49
C ASP A 395 -11.16 24.47 4.09
N ASN A 396 -12.24 23.81 3.64
CA ASN A 396 -13.08 24.13 2.45
C ASN A 396 -12.37 24.55 1.13
N THR A 397 -11.04 24.39 1.02
CA THR A 397 -10.22 24.79 -0.12
C THR A 397 -9.84 23.61 -0.99
N GLY A 398 -10.20 22.39 -0.57
CA GLY A 398 -9.90 21.13 -1.23
C GLY A 398 -8.40 20.92 -1.45
N PHE A 399 -8.05 20.07 -2.41
CA PHE A 399 -6.66 19.78 -2.79
C PHE A 399 -6.02 20.88 -3.65
N GLN A 400 -6.43 22.16 -3.52
CA GLN A 400 -5.84 23.26 -4.29
C GLN A 400 -4.34 23.41 -4.03
N TRP A 401 -3.89 23.19 -2.78
CA TRP A 401 -2.46 23.19 -2.45
C TRP A 401 -1.67 22.16 -3.28
N PHE A 402 -2.27 20.99 -3.55
CA PHE A 402 -1.64 19.90 -4.29
C PHE A 402 -1.47 20.29 -5.75
N PHE A 403 -2.49 20.90 -6.35
CA PHE A 403 -2.40 21.42 -7.71
C PHE A 403 -1.42 22.58 -7.85
N ASP A 404 -1.35 23.47 -6.85
CA ASP A 404 -0.38 24.57 -6.83
C ASP A 404 1.06 24.02 -6.74
N ALA A 405 1.29 23.06 -5.85
CA ALA A 405 2.60 22.40 -5.67
C ALA A 405 3.01 21.57 -6.90
N LEU A 406 2.07 20.90 -7.59
CA LEU A 406 2.37 20.21 -8.85
C LEU A 406 2.80 21.17 -9.98
N ARG A 407 2.36 22.44 -9.94
CA ARG A 407 2.73 23.45 -10.94
C ARG A 407 4.06 24.13 -10.62
N ASP A 408 4.42 24.23 -9.34
CA ASP A 408 5.66 24.86 -8.90
C ASP A 408 6.84 23.88 -8.93
N VAL A 409 7.29 23.53 -10.14
CA VAL A 409 8.38 22.56 -10.36
C VAL A 409 9.76 23.01 -9.83
N ASN A 410 9.91 24.28 -9.43
CA ASN A 410 11.18 24.82 -8.95
C ASN A 410 11.29 24.77 -7.41
N SER A 411 10.18 25.08 -6.73
CA SER A 411 10.15 25.21 -5.28
C SER A 411 9.43 24.03 -4.60
N SER A 412 8.68 23.23 -5.36
CA SER A 412 7.89 22.13 -4.84
C SER A 412 8.30 20.79 -5.44
N SER A 413 8.32 19.75 -4.61
CA SER A 413 8.39 18.36 -5.08
C SER A 413 7.50 17.48 -4.21
N ILE A 414 6.63 16.71 -4.84
CA ILE A 414 5.68 15.84 -4.15
C ILE A 414 5.96 14.40 -4.57
N TYR A 415 6.05 13.51 -3.58
CA TYR A 415 6.26 12.09 -3.77
C TYR A 415 5.16 11.30 -3.06
N PHE A 416 4.73 10.21 -3.68
CA PHE A 416 4.04 9.14 -2.99
C PHE A 416 5.03 8.05 -2.63
N VAL A 417 4.96 7.58 -1.38
CA VAL A 417 5.61 6.34 -0.96
C VAL A 417 4.60 5.22 -1.10
N GLU A 418 4.96 4.17 -1.82
CA GLU A 418 4.08 3.06 -2.19
C GLU A 418 4.74 1.70 -1.96
N THR A 419 3.90 0.67 -1.80
CA THR A 419 4.33 -0.73 -1.77
C THR A 419 4.88 -1.18 -3.13
N PHE A 420 5.53 -2.34 -3.17
CA PHE A 420 5.97 -2.97 -4.43
C PHE A 420 4.83 -3.12 -5.46
N ASP A 421 3.61 -3.39 -5.01
CA ASP A 421 2.42 -3.53 -5.86
C ASP A 421 1.75 -2.18 -6.20
N ALA A 422 2.46 -1.07 -5.98
CA ALA A 422 2.05 0.30 -6.27
C ALA A 422 0.78 0.74 -5.52
N THR A 423 0.58 0.24 -4.28
CA THR A 423 -0.41 0.80 -3.36
C THR A 423 0.23 1.96 -2.61
N PRO A 424 -0.23 3.21 -2.79
CA PRO A 424 0.35 4.33 -2.08
C PRO A 424 -0.04 4.29 -0.61
N ILE A 425 0.94 4.52 0.26
CA ILE A 425 0.81 4.44 1.72
C ILE A 425 1.19 5.75 2.42
N ALA A 426 1.81 6.69 1.72
CA ALA A 426 2.08 8.04 2.21
C ALA A 426 2.30 9.03 1.08
N ILE A 427 2.12 10.31 1.39
CA ILE A 427 2.50 11.45 0.56
C ILE A 427 3.53 12.29 1.31
N VAL A 428 4.59 12.70 0.62
CA VAL A 428 5.65 13.55 1.15
C VAL A 428 5.86 14.73 0.21
N TYR A 429 5.72 15.93 0.74
CA TYR A 429 5.85 17.21 0.06
C TYR A 429 7.09 17.95 0.58
N PHE A 430 8.00 18.24 -0.33
CA PHE A 430 9.19 19.06 -0.12
C PHE A 430 8.90 20.47 -0.62
N ASN A 431 8.86 21.43 0.30
CA ASN A 431 8.68 22.84 0.02
C ASN A 431 10.01 23.57 0.21
N ASN A 432 10.65 23.93 -0.88
CA ASN A 432 11.93 24.63 -0.91
C ASN A 432 11.71 26.13 -1.08
N ASP A 433 11.91 26.90 -0.02
CA ASP A 433 11.90 28.36 -0.05
C ASP A 433 13.33 28.87 0.03
N ASN A 434 13.83 29.46 -1.07
CA ASN A 434 15.15 30.09 -1.15
C ASN A 434 16.32 29.17 -0.71
N GLY A 435 16.26 27.87 -1.02
CA GLY A 435 17.31 26.89 -0.68
C GLY A 435 17.11 26.19 0.66
N VAL A 436 16.03 26.51 1.39
CA VAL A 436 15.66 25.86 2.64
C VAL A 436 14.36 25.06 2.44
N CYS A 437 14.45 23.75 2.67
CA CYS A 437 13.40 22.78 2.46
C CYS A 437 12.71 22.40 3.77
N ALA A 438 11.43 22.74 3.87
CA ALA A 438 10.51 22.18 4.85
C ALA A 438 9.82 20.94 4.27
N VAL A 439 9.74 19.86 5.04
CA VAL A 439 9.17 18.59 4.60
C VAL A 439 7.87 18.32 5.34
N TYR A 440 6.81 18.12 4.58
CA TYR A 440 5.47 17.83 5.08
C TYR A 440 5.08 16.43 4.61
N TYR A 441 4.44 15.65 5.46
CA TYR A 441 3.99 14.32 5.06
C TYR A 441 2.69 13.92 5.74
N ASP A 442 1.97 13.04 5.05
CA ASP A 442 0.77 12.39 5.55
C ASP A 442 0.81 10.92 5.15
N VAL A 443 0.36 10.06 6.05
CA VAL A 443 0.35 8.61 5.86
C VAL A 443 -1.08 8.16 5.60
N SER A 444 -1.26 7.13 4.79
CA SER A 444 -2.57 6.56 4.48
C SER A 444 -3.30 6.13 5.76
N PRO A 445 -4.64 6.27 5.83
CA PRO A 445 -5.45 5.74 6.94
C PRO A 445 -5.24 4.26 7.23
N VAL A 446 -4.74 3.50 6.26
CA VAL A 446 -4.47 2.06 6.37
C VAL A 446 -3.16 1.73 7.08
N VAL A 447 -2.32 2.73 7.37
CA VAL A 447 -1.03 2.57 8.06
C VAL A 447 -1.20 2.87 9.54
N LEU A 448 -1.18 1.82 10.38
CA LEU A 448 -1.35 1.94 11.83
C LEU A 448 -0.04 1.99 12.63
N ASP A 449 1.08 1.58 12.04
CA ASP A 449 2.36 1.53 12.75
C ASP A 449 3.03 2.91 12.81
N ASN A 450 3.61 3.26 13.96
CA ASN A 450 4.40 4.48 14.11
C ASN A 450 5.83 4.31 13.58
N ASP A 451 6.37 3.10 13.61
CA ASP A 451 7.77 2.84 13.23
C ASP A 451 7.97 3.04 11.72
N ILE A 452 6.95 2.78 10.91
CA ILE A 452 7.01 2.98 9.45
C ILE A 452 7.06 4.44 9.02
N LYS A 453 6.70 5.40 9.90
CA LYS A 453 6.77 6.83 9.57
C LYS A 453 8.21 7.27 9.29
N GLN A 454 9.17 6.70 10.02
CA GLN A 454 10.59 7.00 9.79
C GLN A 454 11.06 6.42 8.46
N GLU A 455 10.67 5.19 8.13
CA GLU A 455 11.00 4.56 6.86
C GLU A 455 10.38 5.29 5.65
N ILE A 456 9.13 5.76 5.77
CA ILE A 456 8.47 6.60 4.76
C ILE A 456 9.30 7.85 4.47
N LEU A 457 9.69 8.58 5.53
CA LEU A 457 10.52 9.78 5.38
C LEU A 457 11.89 9.46 4.80
N LYS A 458 12.51 8.36 5.26
CA LYS A 458 13.82 7.91 4.77
C LYS A 458 13.81 7.71 3.27
N ILE A 459 12.84 6.95 2.76
CA ILE A 459 12.71 6.63 1.34
C ILE A 459 12.42 7.89 0.51
N ALA A 460 11.55 8.77 1.00
CA ALA A 460 11.24 10.02 0.33
C ALA A 460 12.45 10.97 0.29
N LEU A 461 13.25 11.06 1.36
CA LEU A 461 14.45 11.88 1.44
C LEU A 461 15.56 11.37 0.51
N ILE A 462 15.77 10.04 0.44
CA ILE A 462 16.72 9.43 -0.51
C ILE A 462 16.30 9.75 -1.95
N LYS A 463 15.00 9.59 -2.27
CA LYS A 463 14.47 9.90 -3.60
C LYS A 463 14.64 11.37 -3.94
N TYR A 464 14.24 12.27 -3.04
CA TYR A 464 14.39 13.71 -3.22
C TYR A 464 15.85 14.11 -3.42
N ARG A 465 16.77 13.58 -2.61
CA ARG A 465 18.21 13.84 -2.80
C ARG A 465 18.72 13.34 -4.15
N THR A 466 18.25 12.19 -4.61
CA THR A 466 18.63 11.62 -5.92
C THR A 466 18.20 12.52 -7.07
N ASP A 467 17.03 13.13 -6.97
CA ASP A 467 16.46 13.97 -8.02
C ASP A 467 17.04 15.38 -8.05
N GLN A 468 17.53 15.86 -6.92
CA GLN A 468 18.09 17.20 -6.78
C GLN A 468 19.62 17.20 -6.95
N SER A 469 20.16 18.27 -7.53
CA SER A 469 21.61 18.55 -7.54
C SER A 469 21.97 19.59 -6.47
N GLY A 470 23.25 19.69 -6.11
CA GLY A 470 23.74 20.74 -5.21
C GLY A 470 23.38 20.54 -3.74
N GLU A 471 23.56 21.59 -2.94
CA GLU A 471 23.19 21.63 -1.53
C GLU A 471 21.67 21.65 -1.34
N ILE A 472 21.15 20.83 -0.42
CA ILE A 472 19.78 20.95 0.09
C ILE A 472 19.86 21.20 1.59
N THR A 473 19.18 22.23 2.09
CA THR A 473 19.11 22.50 3.53
C THR A 473 17.74 22.11 4.06
N PHE A 474 17.67 21.17 5.00
CA PHE A 474 16.43 20.80 5.70
C PHE A 474 16.32 21.57 7.01
N ASN A 475 15.12 22.08 7.33
CA ASN A 475 14.88 22.83 8.58
C ASN A 475 13.75 22.26 9.45
N SER A 476 12.79 21.53 8.88
CA SER A 476 11.69 20.95 9.65
C SER A 476 11.01 19.76 8.97
N PHE A 477 10.47 18.86 9.79
CA PHE A 477 9.60 17.76 9.39
C PHE A 477 8.22 17.92 10.06
N HIS A 478 7.14 17.85 9.28
CA HIS A 478 5.78 18.08 9.75
C HIS A 478 4.85 16.92 9.37
N LEU A 479 4.34 16.20 10.38
CA LEU A 479 3.28 15.22 10.24
C LEU A 479 1.93 15.95 10.26
N ARG A 480 1.37 16.21 9.06
CA ARG A 480 0.23 17.14 8.77
C ARG A 480 0.45 18.59 9.28
N ASN A 481 0.26 19.64 8.48
CA ASN A 481 -1.00 20.16 7.94
C ASN A 481 -0.74 20.89 6.59
N PHE A 482 -1.45 20.58 5.50
CA PHE A 482 -1.13 21.10 4.16
C PHE A 482 -1.77 22.45 3.78
N LYS A 483 -2.62 23.03 4.65
CA LYS A 483 -3.04 24.45 4.58
C LYS A 483 -3.78 24.92 5.86
N ASN A 484 -3.16 24.89 7.05
CA ASN A 484 -3.62 25.77 8.14
C ASN A 484 -2.58 26.84 8.44
N ASN A 485 -3.03 28.10 8.43
CA ASN A 485 -2.37 29.25 9.04
C ASN A 485 -2.26 29.13 10.59
N ASP A 486 -2.24 27.93 11.15
CA ASP A 486 -2.11 27.73 12.57
C ASP A 486 -0.65 27.49 12.95
N ASN A 487 -0.06 28.60 13.39
CA ASN A 487 1.04 28.67 14.35
C ASN A 487 0.74 27.84 15.62
N LYS A 488 0.71 26.50 15.53
CA LYS A 488 0.87 25.62 16.69
C LYS A 488 2.08 24.73 16.49
N ILE A 489 3.21 25.42 16.58
CA ILE A 489 4.48 24.91 17.08
C ILE A 489 4.20 24.28 18.46
N THR A 490 3.92 22.98 18.50
CA THR A 490 4.17 22.18 19.70
C THR A 490 5.62 21.71 19.63
N GLY A 491 6.51 22.55 20.14
CA GLY A 491 7.95 22.31 20.13
C GLY A 491 8.77 23.55 20.46
N THR A 492 8.53 24.11 21.65
CA THR A 492 9.46 24.93 22.46
C THR A 492 10.34 26.01 21.79
N LYS A 493 10.05 27.26 22.17
CA LYS A 493 10.97 28.42 22.15
C LYS A 493 12.44 28.05 22.44
N SER A 494 13.35 28.47 21.56
CA SER A 494 14.47 29.34 21.94
C SER A 494 14.93 30.14 20.72
N SER A 495 15.00 31.46 20.88
CA SER A 495 15.50 32.43 19.91
C SER A 495 17.02 32.61 20.00
N GLU A 496 17.75 31.56 20.36
CA GLU A 496 19.20 31.50 20.20
C GLU A 496 19.46 30.91 18.81
N SER A 497 20.33 31.54 18.02
CA SER A 497 20.65 31.05 16.67
C SER A 497 21.18 29.62 16.76
N LYS A 498 20.35 28.64 16.40
CA LYS A 498 20.75 27.23 16.35
C LYS A 498 21.83 27.06 15.28
N LEU A 499 22.78 26.16 15.54
CA LEU A 499 23.91 25.89 14.65
C LEU A 499 23.43 25.44 13.27
N SER A 500 24.12 25.93 12.24
CA SER A 500 24.02 25.43 10.87
C SER A 500 25.00 24.26 10.70
N ILE A 501 24.48 23.12 10.25
CA ILE A 501 25.25 21.88 10.12
C ILE A 501 25.21 21.44 8.67
N SER A 502 26.34 21.14 8.07
CA SER A 502 26.43 20.58 6.72
C SER A 502 26.99 19.16 6.75
N LEU A 503 26.39 18.27 5.97
CA LEU A 503 26.85 16.91 5.74
C LEU A 503 27.30 16.77 4.28
N CYS A 504 28.52 16.29 4.08
CA CYS A 504 29.07 16.05 2.75
C CYS A 504 29.57 14.61 2.63
N SER A 505 29.07 13.90 1.62
CA SER A 505 29.40 12.49 1.37
C SER A 505 29.50 12.23 -0.13
N ASP A 506 30.30 11.25 -0.56
CA ASP A 506 30.32 10.92 -1.99
C ASP A 506 28.94 10.40 -2.45
N LYS A 507 28.52 10.75 -3.68
CA LYS A 507 27.19 10.40 -4.23
C LYS A 507 26.88 8.89 -4.18
N GLU A 508 27.88 8.05 -4.44
CA GLU A 508 27.74 6.59 -4.48
C GLU A 508 28.13 5.91 -3.15
N SER A 509 28.33 6.71 -2.10
CA SER A 509 28.74 6.23 -0.78
C SER A 509 27.66 5.38 -0.13
N TRP A 510 28.09 4.27 0.49
CA TRP A 510 27.22 3.37 1.25
C TRP A 510 26.55 4.07 2.45
N ILE A 511 27.16 5.14 2.97
CA ILE A 511 26.64 5.81 4.17
C ILE A 511 25.39 6.66 3.89
N ASN A 512 25.11 6.99 2.62
CA ASN A 512 24.03 7.91 2.26
C ASN A 512 22.66 7.43 2.76
N ASP A 513 22.42 6.12 2.75
CA ASP A 513 21.17 5.54 3.25
C ASP A 513 21.01 5.74 4.76
N SER A 514 22.12 5.68 5.50
CA SER A 514 22.16 5.92 6.96
C SER A 514 22.21 7.41 7.33
N LEU A 515 22.70 8.29 6.44
CA LEU A 515 22.77 9.73 6.71
C LEU A 515 21.39 10.34 6.91
N VAL A 516 20.35 9.75 6.33
CA VAL A 516 19.00 10.28 6.43
C VAL A 516 18.47 10.24 7.85
N GLU A 517 18.81 9.20 8.62
CA GLU A 517 18.48 9.11 10.05
C GLU A 517 19.19 10.19 10.87
N LEU A 518 20.45 10.46 10.54
CA LEU A 518 21.22 11.56 11.13
C LEU A 518 20.60 12.92 10.82
N ILE A 519 20.24 13.17 9.56
CA ILE A 519 19.56 14.40 9.12
C ILE A 519 18.24 14.57 9.88
N MET A 520 17.39 13.54 9.90
CA MET A 520 16.12 13.56 10.61
C MET A 520 16.28 13.91 12.09
N SER A 521 17.25 13.31 12.76
CA SER A 521 17.55 13.56 14.18
C SER A 521 18.02 15.00 14.44
N MET A 522 18.95 15.51 13.63
CA MET A 522 19.46 16.87 13.75
C MET A 522 18.36 17.90 13.46
N VAL A 523 17.56 17.72 12.41
CA VAL A 523 16.45 18.61 12.09
C VAL A 523 15.37 18.56 13.17
N ASN A 524 15.08 17.40 13.75
CA ASN A 524 14.13 17.28 14.86
C ASN A 524 14.64 17.93 16.17
N ALA A 525 15.96 17.99 16.37
CA ALA A 525 16.58 18.83 17.40
C ALA A 525 16.52 20.34 17.06
N GLY A 526 16.12 20.68 15.83
CA GLY A 526 15.87 22.01 15.29
C GLY A 526 17.09 22.66 14.65
N TYR A 527 18.10 21.89 14.26
CA TYR A 527 19.22 22.42 13.48
C TYR A 527 18.81 22.58 12.00
N ASN A 528 19.42 23.56 11.32
CA ASN A 528 19.39 23.61 9.87
C ASN A 528 20.46 22.66 9.34
N VAL A 529 20.07 21.68 8.53
CA VAL A 529 20.95 20.60 8.09
C VAL A 529 21.08 20.61 6.57
N SER A 530 22.23 21.05 6.09
CA SER A 530 22.60 20.98 4.68
C SER A 530 23.12 19.59 4.32
N TRP A 531 22.74 19.08 3.15
CA TRP A 531 23.26 17.83 2.60
C TRP A 531 23.73 18.05 1.16
N SER A 532 24.98 17.69 0.86
CA SER A 532 25.55 17.76 -0.49
C SER A 532 26.44 16.57 -0.81
N HIS A 533 26.53 16.22 -2.10
CA HIS A 533 27.48 15.22 -2.60
C HIS A 533 28.80 15.80 -3.15
N ASN A 534 28.97 17.11 -3.02
CA ASN A 534 30.15 17.83 -3.49
C ASN A 534 30.40 19.04 -2.58
N ALA A 535 31.59 19.09 -1.98
CA ALA A 535 31.98 20.17 -1.07
C ALA A 535 31.95 21.56 -1.74
N ASN A 536 32.07 21.63 -3.08
CA ASN A 536 31.99 22.90 -3.79
C ASN A 536 30.60 23.52 -3.78
N ASP A 537 29.56 22.70 -3.64
CA ASP A 537 28.17 23.15 -3.65
C ASP A 537 27.77 23.75 -2.30
N LEU A 538 28.58 23.54 -1.26
CA LEU A 538 28.32 24.02 0.09
C LEU A 538 28.53 25.53 0.22
N THR A 539 27.54 26.18 0.84
CA THR A 539 27.49 27.63 1.04
C THR A 539 28.20 28.12 2.31
N GLY A 540 28.45 27.23 3.29
CA GLY A 540 29.14 27.55 4.55
C GLY A 540 28.21 27.44 5.76
N GLY A 541 28.77 27.55 6.97
CA GLY A 541 28.00 27.36 8.20
C GLY A 541 28.86 27.23 9.45
N ASP A 542 28.29 26.69 10.53
CA ASP A 542 29.01 26.49 11.77
C ASP A 542 29.86 25.21 11.71
N ILE A 543 29.25 24.09 11.35
CA ILE A 543 29.89 22.77 11.37
C ILE A 543 29.68 22.09 10.02
N CYS A 544 30.74 21.55 9.42
CA CYS A 544 30.64 20.64 8.27
C CYS A 544 31.22 19.27 8.62
N PHE A 545 30.45 18.20 8.42
CA PHE A 545 30.93 16.83 8.50
C PHE A 545 31.19 16.27 7.09
N TYR A 546 32.41 15.82 6.84
CA TYR A 546 32.78 15.06 5.65
C TYR A 546 32.75 13.57 5.98
N LEU A 547 31.68 12.89 5.57
CA LEU A 547 31.34 11.52 5.96
C LEU A 547 31.48 10.59 4.75
N SER A 548 32.50 9.73 4.77
CA SER A 548 32.88 8.89 3.63
C SER A 548 32.99 9.71 2.32
N TYR A 549 33.74 10.82 2.39
CA TYR A 549 33.99 11.73 1.27
C TYR A 549 35.44 11.61 0.81
N GLY A 550 35.66 11.05 -0.38
CA GLY A 550 37.00 10.70 -0.87
C GLY A 550 37.75 11.82 -1.60
N LYS A 551 37.21 13.04 -1.68
CA LYS A 551 37.88 14.15 -2.38
C LYS A 551 38.59 15.06 -1.39
N ILE A 552 39.75 15.58 -1.80
CA ILE A 552 40.48 16.58 -1.01
C ILE A 552 39.67 17.87 -0.97
N VAL A 553 39.47 18.41 0.24
CA VAL A 553 38.82 19.69 0.46
C VAL A 553 39.89 20.75 0.67
N GLY A 554 39.95 21.72 -0.24
CA GLY A 554 40.94 22.81 -0.17
C GLY A 554 40.65 23.80 0.95
N SER A 555 41.67 24.57 1.34
CA SER A 555 41.58 25.56 2.42
C SER A 555 40.49 26.62 2.22
N GLU A 556 40.21 26.99 0.96
CA GLU A 556 39.13 27.93 0.62
C GLU A 556 37.76 27.38 1.05
N LEU A 557 37.46 26.12 0.76
CA LEU A 557 36.20 25.49 1.17
C LEU A 557 36.15 25.28 2.69
N LEU A 558 37.26 24.84 3.30
CA LEU A 558 37.33 24.69 4.76
C LEU A 558 37.08 26.01 5.50
N SER A 559 37.50 27.14 4.93
CA SER A 559 37.30 28.47 5.53
C SER A 559 35.84 28.93 5.57
N LYS A 560 34.94 28.26 4.84
CA LYS A 560 33.49 28.53 4.87
C LYS A 560 32.81 28.04 6.17
N PHE A 561 33.51 27.23 6.98
CA PHE A 561 32.96 26.63 8.19
C PHE A 561 33.82 26.94 9.41
N LYS A 562 33.20 27.04 10.60
CA LYS A 562 33.94 27.21 11.86
C LYS A 562 34.66 25.93 12.25
N ASN A 563 34.03 24.77 12.00
CA ASN A 563 34.62 23.45 12.20
C ASN A 563 34.32 22.54 11.00
N ASN A 564 35.34 21.83 10.56
CA ASN A 564 35.34 20.89 9.45
C ASN A 564 35.74 19.52 10.00
N LEU A 565 34.80 18.62 10.13
CA LEU A 565 34.96 17.38 10.86
C LEU A 565 34.99 16.19 9.92
N VAL A 566 35.88 15.26 10.20
CA VAL A 566 36.02 14.00 9.46
C VAL A 566 35.86 12.85 10.45
N VAL A 567 35.14 11.82 10.04
CA VAL A 567 35.06 10.55 10.77
C VAL A 567 35.92 9.52 10.04
N HIS A 568 36.82 8.87 10.79
CA HIS A 568 37.79 7.92 10.25
C HIS A 568 37.97 6.73 11.18
N GLU A 569 37.90 5.51 10.65
CA GLU A 569 37.86 4.29 11.44
C GLU A 569 39.26 3.82 11.86
N SER A 570 40.06 4.68 12.50
CA SER A 570 41.33 4.26 13.14
C SER A 570 41.66 5.03 14.40
N ASP A 571 42.53 4.48 15.24
CA ASP A 571 43.14 5.17 16.38
C ASP A 571 44.27 6.11 15.93
N LEU A 572 43.88 7.28 15.43
CA LEU A 572 44.80 8.27 14.83
C LEU A 572 45.90 8.69 15.82
N PRO A 573 47.18 8.70 15.40
CA PRO A 573 47.67 8.78 14.01
C PRO A 573 47.89 7.44 13.28
N LYS A 574 47.52 6.29 13.85
CA LYS A 574 47.60 5.00 13.14
C LYS A 574 46.46 4.87 12.13
N GLY A 575 46.71 4.15 11.04
CA GLY A 575 45.70 3.74 10.07
C GLY A 575 45.14 4.86 9.19
N LYS A 576 45.89 5.95 8.94
CA LYS A 576 45.48 7.05 8.06
C LYS A 576 45.22 6.57 6.62
N GLY A 577 44.48 7.33 5.82
CA GLY A 577 44.28 7.06 4.41
C GLY A 577 43.00 6.30 4.12
N TRP A 578 43.07 5.24 3.32
CA TRP A 578 41.88 4.70 2.64
C TRP A 578 41.34 3.42 3.26
N SER A 579 40.01 3.32 3.34
CA SER A 579 39.28 2.10 3.72
C SER A 579 39.78 1.43 5.02
N PRO A 580 40.04 2.21 6.10
CA PRO A 580 40.67 1.68 7.31
C PRO A 580 39.87 0.55 7.97
N MET A 581 38.53 0.63 7.95
CA MET A 581 37.64 -0.43 8.45
C MET A 581 37.94 -1.76 7.77
N THR A 582 38.00 -1.76 6.43
CA THR A 582 38.25 -2.97 5.66
C THR A 582 39.64 -3.56 5.91
N TRP A 583 40.68 -2.74 5.93
CA TRP A 583 42.03 -3.24 6.16
C TRP A 583 42.20 -3.85 7.55
N GLN A 584 41.63 -3.22 8.57
CA GLN A 584 41.68 -3.75 9.93
C GLN A 584 40.94 -5.08 10.06
N ILE A 585 39.79 -5.26 9.40
CA ILE A 585 39.10 -6.57 9.35
C ILE A 585 40.01 -7.62 8.69
N LEU A 586 40.64 -7.28 7.56
CA LEU A 586 41.59 -8.17 6.87
C LEU A 586 42.82 -8.53 7.74
N GLU A 587 43.22 -7.64 8.64
CA GLU A 587 44.28 -7.85 9.63
C GLU A 587 43.81 -8.67 10.85
N GLY A 588 42.52 -9.03 10.91
CA GLY A 588 41.92 -9.79 12.01
C GLY A 588 41.68 -8.95 13.27
N VAL A 589 41.64 -7.61 13.14
CA VAL A 589 41.34 -6.70 14.25
C VAL A 589 39.89 -6.87 14.66
N LYS A 590 39.66 -7.15 15.94
CA LYS A 590 38.31 -7.35 16.51
C LYS A 590 37.70 -6.10 17.11
N GLN A 591 38.52 -5.11 17.46
CA GLN A 591 38.06 -3.88 18.05
C GLN A 591 38.65 -2.71 17.26
N ILE A 592 37.80 -1.95 16.59
CA ILE A 592 38.21 -0.87 15.70
C ILE A 592 37.81 0.46 16.33
N THR A 593 38.78 1.35 16.50
CA THR A 593 38.54 2.72 16.97
C THR A 593 38.04 3.57 15.81
N VAL A 594 36.94 4.29 16.01
CA VAL A 594 36.44 5.33 15.11
C VAL A 594 36.72 6.69 15.73
N SER A 595 37.40 7.56 15.00
CA SER A 595 37.85 8.87 15.45
C SER A 595 37.11 9.99 14.71
N LEU A 596 36.58 10.95 15.45
CA LEU A 596 36.10 12.24 14.93
C LEU A 596 37.17 13.30 15.17
N PHE A 597 37.63 13.96 14.11
CA PHE A 597 38.73 14.93 14.18
C PHE A 597 38.51 16.11 13.24
N GLU A 598 39.21 17.22 13.50
CA GLU A 598 39.20 18.42 12.65
C GLU A 598 39.99 18.16 11.35
N ALA A 599 39.51 18.61 10.19
CA ALA A 599 40.20 18.48 8.93
C ALA A 599 41.51 19.28 8.95
N GLY A 600 42.64 18.60 8.78
CA GLY A 600 43.97 19.19 8.76
C GLY A 600 44.46 19.53 7.35
N ILE A 601 45.62 20.21 7.27
CA ILE A 601 46.30 20.50 5.99
C ILE A 601 46.74 19.21 5.27
N SER A 602 47.13 18.20 6.04
CA SER A 602 47.50 16.88 5.53
C SER A 602 46.43 15.84 5.87
N VAL A 603 46.40 14.75 5.11
CA VAL A 603 45.46 13.65 5.27
C VAL A 603 45.46 13.15 6.72
N ASP A 604 44.28 13.14 7.33
CA ASP A 604 43.99 12.66 8.68
C ASP A 604 44.92 13.17 9.78
N SER A 605 45.32 14.46 9.72
CA SER A 605 46.33 15.01 10.63
C SER A 605 45.82 15.97 11.70
N GLY A 606 44.55 16.37 11.65
CA GLY A 606 44.05 17.36 12.60
C GLY A 606 43.76 16.78 13.98
N PRO A 607 43.50 17.67 14.97
CA PRO A 607 43.24 17.27 16.34
C PRO A 607 41.97 16.40 16.45
N VAL A 608 42.05 15.36 17.28
CA VAL A 608 40.96 14.41 17.54
C VAL A 608 40.07 14.96 18.65
N TYR A 609 38.76 15.00 18.42
CA TYR A 609 37.77 15.44 19.41
C TYR A 609 37.17 14.29 20.21
N LEU A 610 36.80 13.22 19.52
CA LEU A 610 36.08 12.08 20.08
C LEU A 610 36.57 10.79 19.44
N GLN A 611 36.50 9.70 20.20
CA GLN A 611 36.73 8.35 19.72
C GLN A 611 35.64 7.42 20.27
N GLU A 612 35.28 6.42 19.48
CA GLU A 612 34.34 5.34 19.83
C GLU A 612 34.92 4.01 19.38
N LEU A 613 34.51 2.89 20.01
CA LEU A 613 34.98 1.56 19.66
C LEU A 613 33.86 0.76 19.01
N ILE A 614 34.19 0.06 17.93
CA ILE A 614 33.35 -0.97 17.32
C ILE A 614 33.92 -2.33 17.70
N ASP A 615 33.09 -3.17 18.31
CA ASP A 615 33.43 -4.56 18.64
C ASP A 615 32.85 -5.51 17.59
N LEU A 616 33.74 -6.26 16.93
CA LEU A 616 33.41 -7.26 15.92
C LEU A 616 33.49 -8.68 16.53
N GLN A 617 32.44 -9.47 16.33
CA GLN A 617 32.34 -10.87 16.68
C GLN A 617 33.14 -11.77 15.73
N GLY A 618 33.34 -11.32 14.49
CA GLY A 618 34.15 -12.03 13.51
C GLY A 618 33.34 -12.73 12.42
N ASP A 619 32.02 -12.56 12.40
CA ASP A 619 31.10 -13.18 11.46
C ASP A 619 30.25 -12.16 10.68
N GLU A 620 30.44 -10.86 10.96
CA GLU A 620 29.74 -9.78 10.27
C GLU A 620 30.18 -9.71 8.81
N LEU A 621 29.21 -9.71 7.90
CA LEU A 621 29.39 -9.37 6.49
C LEU A 621 29.33 -7.85 6.27
N VAL A 622 29.63 -7.41 5.04
CA VAL A 622 29.75 -6.00 4.65
C VAL A 622 28.63 -5.09 5.16
N ASP A 623 27.39 -5.51 5.06
CA ASP A 623 26.25 -4.69 5.47
C ASP A 623 26.11 -4.64 7.01
N GLU A 624 26.42 -5.74 7.70
CA GLU A 624 26.37 -5.82 9.16
C GLU A 624 27.42 -4.90 9.81
N TRP A 625 28.68 -4.95 9.36
CA TRP A 625 29.71 -4.07 9.94
C TRP A 625 29.62 -2.63 9.43
N ARG A 626 29.05 -2.37 8.25
CA ARG A 626 28.71 -1.00 7.81
C ARG A 626 27.63 -0.37 8.68
N ASN A 627 26.65 -1.15 9.14
CA ASN A 627 25.65 -0.66 10.10
C ASN A 627 26.32 -0.25 11.42
N LEU A 628 27.23 -1.07 11.95
CA LEU A 628 28.03 -0.69 13.14
C LEU A 628 28.85 0.59 12.89
N GLN A 629 29.47 0.70 11.71
CA GLN A 629 30.24 1.88 11.30
C GLN A 629 29.38 3.14 11.20
N ALA A 630 28.17 3.04 10.64
CA ALA A 630 27.20 4.14 10.59
C ALA A 630 26.75 4.55 11.99
N THR A 631 26.46 3.60 12.88
CA THR A 631 26.07 3.89 14.27
C THR A 631 27.18 4.64 15.03
N ALA A 632 28.43 4.18 14.95
CA ALA A 632 29.55 4.87 15.58
C ALA A 632 29.75 6.29 15.00
N THR A 633 29.65 6.43 13.68
CA THR A 633 29.69 7.73 13.00
C THR A 633 28.60 8.67 13.52
N TYR A 634 27.38 8.17 13.61
CA TYR A 634 26.22 8.91 14.10
C TYR A 634 26.42 9.39 15.54
N ASN A 635 26.82 8.48 16.43
CA ASN A 635 27.08 8.78 17.84
C ASN A 635 28.13 9.88 18.00
N LEU A 636 29.23 9.79 17.25
CA LEU A 636 30.30 10.80 17.27
C LEU A 636 29.79 12.18 16.80
N CYS A 637 29.05 12.22 15.68
CA CYS A 637 28.48 13.47 15.16
C CYS A 637 27.55 14.14 16.17
N LEU A 638 26.58 13.41 16.72
CA LEU A 638 25.64 13.95 17.71
C LEU A 638 26.34 14.38 19.00
N LYS A 639 27.30 13.57 19.48
CA LYS A 639 28.04 13.90 20.70
C LYS A 639 28.87 15.17 20.53
N PHE A 640 29.45 15.41 19.35
CA PHE A 640 30.12 16.67 19.06
C PHE A 640 29.14 17.85 19.12
N ILE A 641 28.01 17.75 18.42
CA ILE A 641 26.99 18.82 18.35
C ILE A 641 26.44 19.14 19.74
N ASN A 642 26.05 18.11 20.51
CA ASN A 642 25.46 18.27 21.84
C ASN A 642 26.41 18.87 22.88
N ASN A 643 27.73 18.83 22.64
CA ASN A 643 28.75 19.38 23.53
C ASN A 643 29.39 20.66 22.96
N TYR A 644 28.92 21.17 21.82
CA TYR A 644 29.46 22.37 21.20
C TYR A 644 29.02 23.65 21.96
N PRO A 645 29.90 24.66 22.14
CA PRO A 645 31.31 24.73 21.72
C PRO A 645 32.30 24.11 22.74
N GLY A 646 31.85 23.65 23.92
CA GLY A 646 32.74 23.14 24.97
C GLY A 646 33.56 21.90 24.59
N ILE A 647 33.17 21.18 23.54
CA ILE A 647 33.95 20.07 22.98
C ILE A 647 35.27 20.54 22.35
N LEU A 648 35.37 21.80 21.91
CA LEU A 648 36.54 22.34 21.23
C LEU A 648 37.79 22.32 22.12
N ASP A 649 37.61 22.60 23.42
CA ASP A 649 38.67 22.60 24.43
C ASP A 649 39.15 21.19 24.80
N LYS A 650 38.42 20.15 24.40
CA LYS A 650 38.74 18.75 24.70
C LYS A 650 39.56 18.06 23.61
N SER A 651 39.92 18.80 22.56
CA SER A 651 40.66 18.24 21.43
C SER A 651 42.07 17.79 21.82
N ARG A 652 42.52 16.68 21.22
CA ARG A 652 43.87 16.12 21.41
C ARG A 652 44.64 16.19 20.10
N ILE A 653 45.81 16.83 20.12
CA ILE A 653 46.76 16.75 19.01
C ILE A 653 47.27 15.29 18.91
N GLN A 654 47.24 14.74 17.71
CA GLN A 654 47.74 13.38 17.46
C GLN A 654 49.23 13.29 17.82
N ALA A 655 49.62 12.23 18.52
CA ALA A 655 51.01 11.98 18.92
C ALA A 655 51.37 10.50 18.71
N GLY A 656 52.63 10.23 18.35
CA GLY A 656 53.13 8.88 18.05
C GLY A 656 53.47 8.67 16.58
N GLU A 657 53.90 7.45 16.24
CA GLU A 657 54.23 7.04 14.87
C GLU A 657 52.95 6.83 14.04
N ALA A 658 52.93 7.42 12.83
CA ALA A 658 51.81 7.32 11.91
C ALA A 658 51.93 6.09 10.99
N SER A 659 50.81 5.47 10.64
CA SER A 659 50.72 4.43 9.61
C SER A 659 49.63 4.77 8.61
N TYR A 660 49.72 4.21 7.40
CA TYR A 660 48.85 4.54 6.28
C TYR A 660 48.31 3.29 5.58
N TYR A 661 47.00 3.26 5.34
CA TYR A 661 46.33 2.27 4.53
C TYR A 661 46.20 2.71 3.06
N PRO A 662 46.57 1.84 2.11
CA PRO A 662 46.45 2.14 0.70
C PRO A 662 44.99 2.04 0.23
N ARG A 663 44.70 2.69 -0.90
CA ARG A 663 43.39 2.56 -1.54
C ARG A 663 43.19 1.14 -2.05
N ARG A 664 42.08 0.50 -1.68
CA ARG A 664 41.68 -0.78 -2.25
C ARG A 664 41.33 -0.65 -3.73
N ASN A 665 41.66 -1.67 -4.49
CA ASN A 665 41.35 -1.81 -5.91
C ASN A 665 40.79 -3.21 -6.19
N TYR A 666 40.36 -3.44 -7.43
CA TYR A 666 39.71 -4.70 -7.82
C TYR A 666 40.56 -5.96 -7.53
N ILE A 667 41.89 -5.87 -7.56
CA ILE A 667 42.76 -7.02 -7.25
C ILE A 667 42.65 -7.47 -5.79
N ASP A 668 42.30 -6.56 -4.89
CA ASP A 668 42.22 -6.82 -3.44
C ASP A 668 40.96 -7.59 -3.05
N SER A 669 40.08 -7.90 -4.02
CA SER A 669 38.95 -8.82 -3.86
C SER A 669 39.21 -10.20 -4.50
N LYS A 670 40.43 -10.46 -4.97
CA LYS A 670 40.79 -11.75 -5.59
C LYS A 670 40.98 -12.83 -4.53
N LEU A 671 40.24 -13.92 -4.66
CA LEU A 671 40.43 -15.15 -3.89
C LEU A 671 41.57 -15.98 -4.48
N ASP A 672 42.36 -16.54 -3.58
CA ASP A 672 43.41 -17.52 -3.84
C ASP A 672 42.80 -18.92 -3.83
N LEU A 673 42.99 -19.68 -4.92
CA LEU A 673 42.42 -21.02 -5.07
C LEU A 673 43.16 -22.07 -4.24
N ASP A 674 44.38 -21.77 -3.81
CA ASP A 674 45.20 -22.69 -3.02
C ASP A 674 44.95 -22.54 -1.51
N LYS A 675 44.16 -21.53 -1.10
CA LYS A 675 43.77 -21.29 0.29
C LYS A 675 42.38 -21.83 0.59
N THR A 676 42.20 -22.29 1.82
CA THR A 676 40.88 -22.71 2.33
C THR A 676 39.94 -21.53 2.47
N LEU A 677 38.63 -21.79 2.53
CA LEU A 677 37.62 -20.76 2.83
C LEU A 677 37.87 -20.10 4.19
N ARG A 678 38.35 -20.87 5.18
CA ARG A 678 38.64 -20.36 6.53
C ARG A 678 39.76 -19.32 6.51
N GLU A 679 40.81 -19.55 5.73
CA GLU A 679 41.94 -18.62 5.61
C GLU A 679 41.60 -17.32 4.87
N GLN A 680 40.49 -17.31 4.13
CA GLN A 680 40.04 -16.17 3.34
C GLN A 680 38.72 -15.60 3.83
N PHE A 681 38.25 -16.02 5.01
CA PHE A 681 36.95 -15.61 5.51
C PHE A 681 36.87 -14.10 5.76
N GLU A 682 37.93 -13.49 6.27
CA GLU A 682 38.02 -12.03 6.41
C GLU A 682 37.86 -11.29 5.08
N LEU A 683 38.41 -11.84 3.99
CA LEU A 683 38.22 -11.28 2.67
C LEU A 683 36.76 -11.40 2.23
N LEU A 684 36.11 -12.52 2.50
CA LEU A 684 34.69 -12.72 2.21
C LEU A 684 33.78 -11.78 3.03
N ARG A 685 34.15 -11.46 4.28
CA ARG A 685 33.41 -10.53 5.13
C ARG A 685 33.40 -9.09 4.61
N VAL A 686 34.44 -8.67 3.89
CA VAL A 686 34.63 -7.26 3.47
C VAL A 686 34.27 -6.97 2.02
N VAL A 687 33.92 -7.99 1.23
CA VAL A 687 33.48 -7.78 -0.16
C VAL A 687 32.03 -7.36 -0.23
N ASP A 688 31.73 -6.52 -1.21
CA ASP A 688 30.39 -6.09 -1.55
C ASP A 688 29.91 -6.92 -2.74
N ASN A 689 28.86 -7.73 -2.55
CA ASN A 689 28.39 -8.70 -3.55
C ASN A 689 28.04 -8.06 -4.92
N GLU A 690 27.74 -6.76 -4.94
CA GLU A 690 27.34 -6.03 -6.13
C GLU A 690 28.47 -5.13 -6.63
N LYS A 691 28.98 -4.21 -5.79
CA LYS A 691 29.94 -3.18 -6.19
C LYS A 691 31.37 -3.72 -6.29
N TYR A 692 31.80 -4.58 -5.35
CA TYR A 692 33.18 -5.06 -5.24
C TYR A 692 33.25 -6.55 -4.84
N PRO A 693 32.70 -7.47 -5.66
CA PRO A 693 32.53 -8.86 -5.27
C PRO A 693 33.85 -9.60 -5.16
N ALA A 694 33.89 -10.63 -4.32
CA ALA A 694 34.97 -11.60 -4.34
C ALA A 694 35.02 -12.30 -5.70
N TRP A 695 36.22 -12.56 -6.21
CA TRP A 695 36.38 -13.19 -7.51
C TRP A 695 37.62 -14.07 -7.58
N PHE A 696 37.63 -15.04 -8.49
CA PHE A 696 38.78 -15.91 -8.74
C PHE A 696 38.89 -16.25 -10.23
N GLU A 697 39.99 -16.90 -10.62
CA GLU A 697 40.27 -17.25 -12.01
C GLU A 697 40.67 -18.72 -12.18
N ILE A 698 39.97 -19.45 -13.05
CA ILE A 698 40.29 -20.83 -13.42
C ILE A 698 40.34 -20.92 -14.94
N LYS A 699 41.43 -21.47 -15.48
CA LYS A 699 41.62 -21.65 -16.94
C LYS A 699 41.39 -20.34 -17.71
N ASN A 700 41.94 -19.23 -17.22
CA ASN A 700 41.79 -17.88 -17.78
C ASN A 700 40.35 -17.34 -17.84
N LYS A 701 39.44 -17.90 -17.05
CA LYS A 701 38.05 -17.41 -16.90
C LYS A 701 37.85 -16.90 -15.49
N LYS A 702 37.26 -15.71 -15.37
CA LYS A 702 36.93 -15.06 -14.09
C LYS A 702 35.55 -15.49 -13.61
N PHE A 703 35.45 -15.75 -12.32
CA PHE A 703 34.21 -16.12 -11.63
C PHE A 703 34.01 -15.18 -10.44
N LYS A 704 32.76 -14.83 -10.15
CA LYS A 704 32.37 -14.07 -8.95
C LYS A 704 31.81 -15.03 -7.91
N LEU A 705 32.13 -14.80 -6.64
CA LEU A 705 31.55 -15.52 -5.51
C LEU A 705 30.73 -14.52 -4.68
N LYS A 706 29.46 -14.85 -4.42
CA LYS A 706 28.60 -14.10 -3.51
C LYS A 706 28.52 -14.83 -2.17
N ILE A 707 28.54 -14.08 -1.08
CA ILE A 707 28.39 -14.61 0.29
C ILE A 707 27.13 -14.00 0.92
N THR A 708 26.34 -14.85 1.58
CA THR A 708 25.13 -14.47 2.31
C THR A 708 25.09 -15.25 3.63
N LYS A 709 24.56 -14.61 4.68
CA LYS A 709 24.31 -15.22 5.99
C LYS A 709 22.87 -15.74 6.01
N HIS A 710 22.65 -16.90 6.62
CA HIS A 710 21.35 -17.57 6.73
C HIS A 710 20.89 -17.67 8.18
#